data_AF-W1WKQ8-F1
#
_entry.id   AF-W1WKQ8-F1
#
_cell.length_a   1.000
_cell.length_b   1.000
_cell.length_c   1.000
_cell.angle_alpha   90.00
_cell.angle_beta   90.00
_cell.angle_gamma   90.00
#
_symmetry.space_group_name_H-M   'P 1'
#
loop_
_entity.id
_entity.type
_entity.pdbx_description
1 polymer ?
#
loop_
_entity_poly.entity_id
_entity_poly.type
_entity_poly.pdbx_seq_one_letter_code
_entity_poly.pdbx_strand_id
1 'polypeptide(L)'
;MYKHGIVSKLSDNPKNNRLSYSDGFIYKICCNKEGSNYFFGYYDFDSYNIPIYKTEDIKEKIYIFIKENLIPDGLSEEVKKIYLEILKLYDKGLIVIDDDLSLNMKVLKSFFKKGLKYRYNDEILSLENFKKHMLESNIQKIDFNEIKPKYLNCEKLRADIEPYDEKILQDPNRGHWDLWTNEVNENDYKFTFDKELIARNPIADIKQDGIIGIDFGTKSTVVVYMEGREYIMPMRIGMGNYTCEISSNQYENPTVMQFRDLEEFLKDYNEKDGRPDTKWEDLTISHTAYNSLINSSSDKYYSFLSDLKQWAGSSKDNIRIRDEKTFNEILKPYIELDEDSIDPIELYAYYLGLYINNMRNGIYLNYILSFPVTYEKAIREKMISSFEKGIKKSLPETILNDDDIMKKFKVSFSTSEPAAYSISALTEYNIEPDENPVFYGVFDFGGGTTDFDFGIYKESEGRDRRRFDYVIEHFGAGGDRTLGGENLLELLSFEIFKKNQKLLREKGITFTLPVDCVRFKGSEVLLSNSQEAKLNTKQLMEKVRPLWEGKENIQELESGIISSITLFDKTGKQVTGIELQVDIEELRNILTERIEKGVINFFEALSQSFSFNTKDEKINEINIFLAGNSSKSQIVKDVFNKYIDEESKKILEAFNITDKEKSLFKLYPPLGTDEALDIQEKLGINLDSEIERPNCKTGVAFGLLKSRVGGRIKVVDKNLSDNEISFKYYLGYPIKGKFFVEINKNNEYNKWYKFIDASFDTFELYYTSLPEAMTSNVNIEEVQRKMYSIDVTSEDEDVNVYIRFVDPSTIEYVVAKDSEIEKGNYLSNIVKDELD
;
A
#
# COMPACT_ATOMS: atom_id res chain seq x y z
N MET A 1 -51.09 41.37 0.42
CA MET A 1 -52.45 41.80 0.81
C MET A 1 -52.50 41.71 2.33
N TYR A 2 -52.41 42.84 3.04
CA TYR A 2 -52.33 42.85 4.51
C TYR A 2 -53.75 42.71 5.10
N LYS A 3 -53.96 41.76 6.03
CA LYS A 3 -55.24 41.54 6.70
C LYS A 3 -55.25 42.26 8.06
N HIS A 4 -56.03 43.33 8.16
CA HIS A 4 -56.30 44.03 9.42
C HIS A 4 -57.38 43.29 10.22
N GLY A 5 -57.13 42.99 11.50
CA GLY A 5 -58.09 42.32 12.39
C GLY A 5 -58.19 43.00 13.76
N ILE A 6 -59.40 43.42 14.13
CA ILE A 6 -59.76 43.98 15.45
C ILE A 6 -60.15 42.82 16.40
N VAL A 7 -59.64 42.82 17.63
CA VAL A 7 -59.95 41.80 18.66
C VAL A 7 -60.97 42.35 19.66
N SER A 8 -62.11 41.67 19.83
CA SER A 8 -63.06 41.93 20.93
C SER A 8 -63.21 40.70 21.84
N LYS A 9 -63.32 40.95 23.16
CA LYS A 9 -63.40 39.96 24.27
C LYS A 9 -64.36 38.78 23.99
N LEU A 10 -63.88 37.54 24.18
CA LEU A 10 -64.65 36.29 24.14
C LEU A 10 -64.29 35.37 25.34
N SER A 11 -65.21 34.45 25.68
CA SER A 11 -65.39 33.77 26.97
C SER A 11 -64.39 32.63 27.33
N ASP A 12 -64.54 32.08 28.54
CA ASP A 12 -63.54 31.29 29.28
C ASP A 12 -63.34 29.82 28.86
N ASN A 13 -63.86 29.35 27.72
CA ASN A 13 -63.69 27.94 27.31
C ASN A 13 -62.92 27.82 25.96
N PRO A 14 -61.68 27.27 25.92
CA PRO A 14 -60.75 27.49 24.82
C PRO A 14 -60.82 26.54 23.62
N LYS A 15 -61.63 25.46 23.62
CA LYS A 15 -61.54 24.41 22.58
C LYS A 15 -62.42 24.57 21.34
N ASN A 16 -63.30 25.58 21.22
CA ASN A 16 -64.27 25.65 20.11
C ASN A 16 -64.50 27.03 19.47
N ASN A 17 -63.59 28.00 19.62
CA ASN A 17 -63.80 29.32 19.02
C ASN A 17 -63.18 29.38 17.61
N ARG A 18 -64.01 29.29 16.56
CA ARG A 18 -63.66 29.68 15.19
C ARG A 18 -64.56 30.84 14.76
N LEU A 19 -63.97 31.90 14.20
CA LEU A 19 -64.70 32.98 13.53
C LEU A 19 -64.56 32.77 12.02
N SER A 20 -65.68 32.51 11.35
CA SER A 20 -65.76 32.51 9.90
C SER A 20 -66.12 33.92 9.43
N TYR A 21 -65.31 34.48 8.53
CA TYR A 21 -65.55 35.77 7.89
C TYR A 21 -66.12 35.53 6.48
N SER A 22 -67.27 36.12 6.18
CA SER A 22 -67.78 36.28 4.81
C SER A 22 -68.19 37.73 4.63
N ASP A 23 -67.89 38.33 3.47
CA ASP A 23 -68.16 39.74 3.19
C ASP A 23 -69.62 40.10 3.50
N GLY A 24 -69.81 40.99 4.49
CA GLY A 24 -71.04 41.76 4.67
C GLY A 24 -71.93 41.48 5.88
N PHE A 25 -71.77 40.42 6.68
CA PHE A 25 -72.61 40.22 7.89
C PHE A 25 -71.88 39.55 9.06
N ILE A 26 -72.09 40.08 10.27
CA ILE A 26 -71.58 39.51 11.54
C ILE A 26 -72.63 38.56 12.11
N TYR A 27 -72.33 37.27 12.25
CA TYR A 27 -73.14 36.35 13.05
C TYR A 27 -72.58 36.25 14.48
N LYS A 28 -73.47 36.39 15.46
CA LYS A 28 -73.16 36.23 16.89
C LYS A 28 -73.64 34.85 17.33
N ILE A 29 -72.71 33.96 17.71
CA ILE A 29 -73.05 32.65 18.27
C ILE A 29 -73.17 32.79 19.79
N CYS A 30 -74.34 32.46 20.33
CA CYS A 30 -74.57 32.27 21.76
C CYS A 30 -74.85 30.79 22.03
N CYS A 31 -74.05 30.15 22.88
CA CYS A 31 -74.36 28.83 23.43
C CYS A 31 -74.98 28.97 24.82
N ASN A 32 -76.13 28.32 25.05
CA ASN A 32 -76.66 28.04 26.39
C ASN A 32 -76.35 26.59 26.80
N LYS A 33 -76.39 26.33 28.12
CA LYS A 33 -75.73 25.24 28.87
C LYS A 33 -76.14 23.78 28.58
N GLU A 34 -76.94 23.47 27.57
CA GLU A 34 -77.49 22.11 27.38
C GLU A 34 -77.19 21.52 25.99
N GLY A 35 -75.91 21.22 25.75
CA GLY A 35 -75.45 19.94 25.17
C GLY A 35 -76.07 19.37 23.89
N SER A 36 -76.59 20.14 22.93
CA SER A 36 -77.00 19.59 21.63
C SER A 36 -76.59 20.50 20.45
N ASN A 37 -75.72 20.00 19.58
CA ASN A 37 -75.31 20.62 18.32
C ASN A 37 -76.14 20.02 17.18
N TYR A 38 -76.68 20.82 16.24
CA TYR A 38 -77.12 20.48 14.87
C TYR A 38 -77.75 21.72 14.19
N PHE A 39 -77.72 22.05 12.88
CA PHE A 39 -77.14 21.49 11.63
C PHE A 39 -76.97 22.64 10.59
N PHE A 40 -75.94 22.54 9.75
CA PHE A 40 -75.79 22.74 8.29
C PHE A 40 -76.40 23.94 7.52
N GLY A 41 -75.53 24.53 6.69
CA GLY A 41 -75.88 25.22 5.45
C GLY A 41 -74.68 25.20 4.49
N TYR A 42 -74.86 24.57 3.33
CA TYR A 42 -73.91 24.53 2.21
C TYR A 42 -73.94 25.88 1.51
N TYR A 43 -72.82 26.63 1.48
CA TYR A 43 -72.60 27.68 0.48
C TYR A 43 -71.10 27.80 0.18
N ASP A 44 -70.82 27.78 -1.11
CA ASP A 44 -69.51 27.88 -1.73
C ASP A 44 -69.03 29.34 -1.67
N PHE A 45 -68.29 29.68 -0.63
CA PHE A 45 -67.51 30.93 -0.56
C PHE A 45 -66.17 30.63 0.07
N ASP A 46 -65.13 31.31 -0.40
CA ASP A 46 -63.78 31.30 0.15
C ASP A 46 -63.82 31.66 1.64
N SER A 47 -63.92 30.65 2.50
CA SER A 47 -63.94 30.82 3.94
C SER A 47 -62.50 30.77 4.46
N TYR A 48 -62.00 31.92 4.90
CA TYR A 48 -60.72 31.97 5.59
C TYR A 48 -60.94 31.52 7.04
N ASN A 49 -60.45 30.32 7.37
CA ASN A 49 -60.31 29.91 8.77
C ASN A 49 -59.25 30.80 9.43
N ILE A 50 -59.68 31.74 10.27
CA ILE A 50 -58.76 32.52 11.09
C ILE A 50 -58.54 31.73 12.40
N PRO A 51 -57.34 31.20 12.65
CA PRO A 51 -57.04 30.55 13.92
C PRO A 51 -57.13 31.58 15.05
N ILE A 52 -57.95 31.29 16.07
CA ILE A 52 -58.05 32.10 17.28
C ILE A 52 -57.13 31.48 18.32
N TYR A 53 -55.99 32.13 18.57
CA TYR A 53 -55.05 31.72 19.62
C TYR A 53 -55.41 32.43 20.93
N LYS A 54 -55.79 31.65 21.95
CA LYS A 54 -55.96 32.16 23.32
C LYS A 54 -54.60 32.05 24.02
N THR A 55 -53.78 33.08 23.87
CA THR A 55 -52.46 33.14 24.51
C THR A 55 -52.48 34.24 25.58
N GLU A 56 -52.12 33.87 26.80
CA GLU A 56 -52.03 34.79 27.94
C GLU A 56 -50.71 35.56 27.92
N ASP A 57 -49.68 35.01 27.25
CA ASP A 57 -48.35 35.62 27.09
C ASP A 57 -48.21 36.39 25.75
N ILE A 58 -47.68 37.61 25.82
CA ILE A 58 -47.34 38.46 24.66
C ILE A 58 -46.21 37.84 23.82
N LYS A 59 -45.28 37.14 24.46
CA LYS A 59 -44.13 36.49 23.81
C LYS A 59 -44.58 35.40 22.83
N GLU A 60 -45.47 34.51 23.27
CA GLU A 60 -46.03 33.46 22.41
C GLU A 60 -46.81 34.02 21.22
N LYS A 61 -47.50 35.17 21.38
CA LYS A 61 -48.21 35.84 20.26
C LYS A 61 -47.25 36.26 19.16
N ILE A 62 -46.14 36.90 19.54
CA ILE A 62 -45.13 37.36 18.58
C ILE A 62 -44.52 36.16 17.84
N TYR A 63 -44.26 35.06 18.54
CA TYR A 63 -43.70 33.85 17.94
C TYR A 63 -44.66 33.21 16.94
N ILE A 64 -45.95 33.18 17.24
CA ILE A 64 -46.98 32.73 16.29
C ILE A 64 -47.01 33.64 15.07
N PHE A 65 -46.95 34.97 15.25
CA PHE A 65 -46.95 35.89 14.12
C PHE A 65 -45.74 35.70 13.21
N ILE A 66 -44.56 35.42 13.78
CA ILE A 66 -43.35 35.12 13.01
C ILE A 66 -43.51 33.79 12.25
N LYS A 67 -43.95 32.73 12.93
CA LYS A 67 -44.16 31.38 12.33
C LYS A 67 -45.16 31.38 11.18
N GLU A 68 -46.21 32.19 11.31
CA GLU A 68 -47.31 32.28 10.33
C GLU A 68 -47.12 33.42 9.31
N ASN A 69 -45.97 34.11 9.33
CA ASN A 69 -45.67 35.23 8.44
C ASN A 69 -46.71 36.38 8.49
N LEU A 70 -47.19 36.68 9.70
CA LEU A 70 -48.19 37.73 9.98
C LEU A 70 -47.50 39.01 10.46
N ILE A 71 -48.05 40.18 10.10
CA ILE A 71 -47.53 41.48 10.53
C ILE A 71 -48.60 42.19 11.35
N PRO A 72 -48.36 42.46 12.65
CA PRO A 72 -49.32 43.14 13.51
C PRO A 72 -49.58 44.58 13.07
N ASP A 73 -50.83 45.01 13.10
CA ASP A 73 -51.19 46.42 12.92
C ASP A 73 -51.02 47.24 14.20
N GLY A 74 -50.82 48.55 14.04
CA GLY A 74 -50.68 49.49 15.16
C GLY A 74 -49.27 49.57 15.77
N LEU A 75 -48.29 48.89 15.18
CA LEU A 75 -46.88 49.07 15.54
C LEU A 75 -46.39 50.46 15.14
N SER A 76 -45.53 51.07 15.97
CA SER A 76 -44.80 52.27 15.55
C SER A 76 -43.87 51.93 14.38
N GLU A 77 -43.52 52.93 13.57
CA GLU A 77 -42.64 52.74 12.39
C GLU A 77 -41.29 52.10 12.76
N GLU A 78 -40.75 52.40 13.94
CA GLU A 78 -39.51 51.81 14.44
C GLU A 78 -39.68 50.33 14.80
N VAL A 79 -40.75 49.99 15.54
CA VAL A 79 -41.02 48.60 15.94
C VAL A 79 -41.38 47.73 14.74
N LYS A 80 -42.10 48.29 13.77
CA LYS A 80 -42.44 47.62 12.51
C LYS A 80 -41.19 47.24 11.71
N LYS A 81 -40.19 48.13 11.62
CA LYS A 81 -38.91 47.84 10.96
C LYS A 81 -38.17 46.69 11.65
N ILE A 82 -38.10 46.70 12.98
CA ILE A 82 -37.44 45.64 13.76
C ILE A 82 -38.15 44.29 13.53
N TYR A 83 -39.48 44.28 13.59
CA TYR A 83 -40.28 43.08 13.39
C TYR A 83 -40.07 42.47 11.99
N LEU A 84 -40.04 43.31 10.94
CA LEU A 84 -39.81 42.86 9.57
C LEU A 84 -38.40 42.26 9.36
N GLU A 85 -37.38 42.80 10.03
CA GLU A 85 -36.05 42.20 9.97
C GLU A 85 -35.97 40.87 10.73
N ILE A 86 -36.62 40.74 11.90
CA ILE A 86 -36.72 39.46 12.60
C ILE A 86 -37.39 38.41 11.71
N LEU A 87 -38.48 38.77 11.03
CA LEU A 87 -39.21 37.90 10.12
C LEU A 87 -38.34 37.44 8.95
N LYS A 88 -37.59 38.38 8.35
CA LYS A 88 -36.64 38.10 7.26
C LYS A 88 -35.47 37.22 7.70
N LEU A 89 -34.99 37.36 8.93
CA LEU A 89 -33.95 36.51 9.50
C LEU A 89 -34.48 35.11 9.81
N TYR A 90 -35.73 35.00 10.27
CA TYR A 90 -36.43 33.73 10.48
C TYR A 90 -36.68 32.99 9.15
N ASP A 91 -37.16 33.69 8.10
CA ASP A 91 -37.37 33.14 6.76
C ASP A 91 -36.07 32.61 6.13
N LYS A 92 -34.94 33.23 6.47
CA LYS A 92 -33.60 32.78 6.04
C LYS A 92 -33.04 31.63 6.90
N GLY A 93 -33.79 31.16 7.90
CA GLY A 93 -33.36 30.14 8.84
C GLY A 93 -32.21 30.56 9.77
N LEU A 94 -31.93 31.87 9.86
CA LEU A 94 -30.88 32.43 10.72
C LEU A 94 -31.32 32.58 12.18
N ILE A 95 -32.64 32.66 12.40
CA ILE A 95 -33.27 32.65 13.71
C ILE A 95 -34.17 31.42 13.78
N VAL A 96 -34.17 30.75 14.93
CA VAL A 96 -35.10 29.68 15.28
C VAL A 96 -35.86 30.06 16.56
N ILE A 97 -37.02 29.43 16.75
CA ILE A 97 -37.89 29.67 17.90
C ILE A 97 -37.98 28.37 18.70
N ASP A 98 -37.10 28.23 19.68
CA ASP A 98 -36.95 27.07 20.59
C ASP A 98 -37.12 27.57 22.03
N ASP A 99 -38.37 27.66 22.50
CA ASP A 99 -38.83 28.35 23.74
C ASP A 99 -38.52 29.87 23.81
N ASP A 100 -37.48 30.30 23.10
CA ASP A 100 -37.00 31.66 22.90
C ASP A 100 -36.53 31.90 21.46
N LEU A 101 -36.38 33.18 21.11
CA LEU A 101 -35.85 33.61 19.82
C LEU A 101 -34.32 33.48 19.87
N SER A 102 -33.77 32.47 19.20
CA SER A 102 -32.35 32.14 19.24
C SER A 102 -31.71 32.14 17.85
N LEU A 103 -30.41 32.37 17.80
CA LEU A 103 -29.65 32.37 16.54
C LEU A 103 -29.32 30.94 16.12
N ASN A 104 -29.57 30.61 14.86
CA ASN A 104 -29.15 29.35 14.26
C ASN A 104 -27.64 29.39 13.97
N MET A 105 -26.85 29.10 15.01
CA MET A 105 -25.39 29.16 14.93
C MET A 105 -24.79 28.19 13.90
N LYS A 106 -25.48 27.09 13.57
CA LYS A 106 -25.02 26.15 12.53
C LYS A 106 -25.08 26.78 11.14
N VAL A 107 -26.18 27.46 10.83
CA VAL A 107 -26.37 28.17 9.56
C VAL A 107 -25.47 29.40 9.49
N LEU A 108 -25.40 30.20 10.56
CA LEU A 108 -24.51 31.37 10.66
C LEU A 108 -23.03 31.00 10.49
N LYS A 109 -22.54 29.93 11.13
CA LYS A 109 -21.16 29.43 10.94
C LYS A 109 -20.88 29.10 9.47
N SER A 110 -21.82 28.49 8.77
CA SER A 110 -21.66 28.15 7.34
C SER A 110 -21.56 29.39 6.45
N PHE A 111 -22.33 30.44 6.74
CA PHE A 111 -22.27 31.70 6.01
C PHE A 111 -20.98 32.47 6.31
N PHE A 112 -20.55 32.53 7.58
CA PHE A 112 -19.30 33.18 7.97
C PHE A 112 -18.06 32.48 7.39
N LYS A 113 -18.04 31.14 7.33
CA LYS A 113 -16.97 30.39 6.64
C LYS A 113 -16.89 30.70 5.15
N LYS A 114 -18.01 31.06 4.52
CA LYS A 114 -18.09 31.52 3.12
C LYS A 114 -17.77 33.02 2.95
N GLY A 115 -17.28 33.69 4.00
CA GLY A 115 -16.85 35.09 3.96
C GLY A 115 -17.99 36.13 4.02
N LEU A 116 -19.24 35.70 4.25
CA LEU A 116 -20.38 36.61 4.34
C LEU A 116 -20.31 37.43 5.63
N LYS A 117 -20.64 38.72 5.53
CA LYS A 117 -20.70 39.65 6.66
C LYS A 117 -22.11 40.24 6.74
N TYR A 118 -22.69 40.31 7.93
CA TYR A 118 -23.99 40.95 8.14
C TYR A 118 -23.77 42.33 8.75
N ARG A 119 -24.42 43.38 8.21
CA ARG A 119 -24.29 44.75 8.71
C ARG A 119 -25.63 45.22 9.26
N TYR A 120 -25.64 45.76 10.46
CA TYR A 120 -26.79 46.42 11.06
C TYR A 120 -26.34 47.75 11.68
N ASN A 121 -26.94 48.85 11.23
CA ASN A 121 -26.44 50.21 11.48
C ASN A 121 -24.92 50.27 11.16
N ASP A 122 -24.07 50.78 12.03
CA ASP A 122 -22.62 50.83 11.74
C ASP A 122 -21.85 49.60 12.23
N GLU A 123 -22.53 48.57 12.72
CA GLU A 123 -21.92 47.34 13.23
C GLU A 123 -21.88 46.23 12.17
N ILE A 124 -20.75 45.52 12.10
CA ILE A 124 -20.55 44.40 11.18
C ILE A 124 -20.40 43.12 12.01
N LEU A 125 -21.33 42.19 11.83
CA LEU A 125 -21.19 40.82 12.32
C LEU A 125 -20.44 39.99 11.27
N SER A 126 -19.22 39.60 11.61
CA SER A 126 -18.33 38.78 10.79
C SER A 126 -17.63 37.74 11.65
N LEU A 127 -17.00 36.73 11.03
CA LEU A 127 -16.15 35.77 11.76
C LEU A 127 -15.03 36.47 12.51
N GLU A 128 -14.44 37.52 11.94
CA GLU A 128 -13.37 38.33 12.54
C GLU A 128 -13.87 39.08 13.77
N ASN A 129 -15.02 39.75 13.70
CA ASN A 129 -15.57 40.49 14.83
C ASN A 129 -16.11 39.56 15.92
N PHE A 130 -16.63 38.39 15.55
CA PHE A 130 -17.00 37.35 16.51
C PHE A 130 -15.77 36.79 17.25
N LYS A 131 -14.69 36.48 16.52
CA LYS A 131 -13.40 36.08 17.11
C LYS A 131 -12.83 37.18 18.03
N LYS A 132 -12.93 38.44 17.61
CA LYS A 132 -12.49 39.62 18.38
C LYS A 132 -13.31 39.83 19.67
N HIS A 133 -14.64 39.68 19.62
CA HIS A 133 -15.45 39.73 20.84
C HIS A 133 -15.22 38.53 21.76
N MET A 134 -14.89 37.36 21.20
CA MET A 134 -14.46 36.22 22.02
C MET A 134 -13.13 36.48 22.74
N LEU A 135 -12.21 37.26 22.14
CA LEU A 135 -10.98 37.70 22.79
C LEU A 135 -11.25 38.64 23.99
N GLU A 136 -12.29 39.46 23.94
CA GLU A 136 -12.65 40.39 25.03
C GLU A 136 -13.34 39.70 26.21
N SER A 137 -14.00 38.56 26.00
CA SER A 137 -14.77 37.83 27.03
C SER A 137 -13.93 36.88 27.90
N ASN A 138 -12.63 36.79 27.62
CA ASN A 138 -11.52 36.33 28.47
C ASN A 138 -11.57 34.96 29.16
N ILE A 139 -12.63 34.14 29.06
CA ILE A 139 -12.64 32.69 29.29
C ILE A 139 -14.00 32.16 28.79
N GLN A 140 -13.99 31.17 27.90
CA GLN A 140 -15.20 30.42 27.55
C GLN A 140 -15.16 29.02 28.14
N LYS A 141 -16.31 28.60 28.66
CA LYS A 141 -16.52 27.24 29.17
C LYS A 141 -16.95 26.34 28.03
N ILE A 142 -16.12 25.36 27.70
CA ILE A 142 -16.44 24.31 26.72
C ILE A 142 -16.86 23.05 27.49
N ASP A 143 -17.96 22.43 27.08
CA ASP A 143 -18.40 21.13 27.61
C ASP A 143 -17.44 20.03 27.15
N PHE A 144 -16.88 19.30 28.11
CA PHE A 144 -16.03 18.13 27.87
C PHE A 144 -16.65 17.14 26.87
N ASN A 145 -17.97 16.93 26.91
CA ASN A 145 -18.66 15.99 26.01
C ASN A 145 -18.68 16.47 24.55
N GLU A 146 -18.56 17.77 24.30
CA GLU A 146 -18.49 18.30 22.93
C GLU A 146 -17.11 18.09 22.30
N ILE A 147 -16.03 18.17 23.09
CA ILE A 147 -14.66 18.06 22.56
C ILE A 147 -14.09 16.64 22.64
N LYS A 148 -14.55 15.83 23.61
CA LYS A 148 -14.09 14.44 23.82
C LYS A 148 -14.08 13.61 22.54
N PRO A 149 -15.14 13.58 21.69
CA PRO A 149 -15.14 12.77 20.48
C PRO A 149 -13.99 13.11 19.52
N LYS A 150 -13.54 14.38 19.47
CA LYS A 150 -12.44 14.81 18.60
C LYS A 150 -11.14 14.07 18.96
N TYR A 151 -10.79 14.04 20.24
CA TYR A 151 -9.55 13.41 20.71
C TYR A 151 -9.65 11.88 20.70
N LEU A 152 -10.78 11.32 21.13
CA LEU A 152 -10.91 9.86 21.17
C LEU A 152 -10.94 9.22 19.78
N ASN A 153 -11.55 9.88 18.79
CA ASN A 153 -11.67 9.35 17.43
C ASN A 153 -10.57 9.85 16.47
N CYS A 154 -9.55 10.57 16.94
CA CYS A 154 -8.56 11.18 16.05
C CYS A 154 -7.90 10.14 15.11
N GLU A 155 -7.45 9.00 15.64
CA GLU A 155 -6.87 7.94 14.80
C GLU A 155 -7.89 7.14 14.01
N LYS A 156 -9.14 7.06 14.49
CA LYS A 156 -10.23 6.42 13.76
C LYS A 156 -10.55 7.18 12.49
N LEU A 157 -10.59 8.51 12.59
CA LEU A 157 -10.78 9.38 11.44
C LEU A 157 -9.58 9.34 10.50
N ARG A 158 -8.36 9.35 11.05
CA ARG A 158 -7.12 9.44 10.27
C ARG A 158 -6.77 8.17 9.51
N ALA A 159 -6.83 7.02 10.19
CA ALA A 159 -6.29 5.75 9.70
C ALA A 159 -7.17 4.54 10.02
N ASP A 160 -8.44 4.75 10.38
CA ASP A 160 -9.40 3.70 10.80
C ASP A 160 -9.05 2.95 12.09
N ILE A 161 -8.04 3.40 12.83
CA ILE A 161 -7.57 2.79 14.08
C ILE A 161 -8.64 2.94 15.18
N GLU A 162 -8.82 1.91 16.01
CA GLU A 162 -9.84 1.92 17.07
C GLU A 162 -9.77 3.19 17.94
N PRO A 163 -10.92 3.83 18.27
CA PRO A 163 -10.94 5.01 19.14
C PRO A 163 -10.28 4.73 20.49
N TYR A 164 -9.62 5.74 21.05
CA TYR A 164 -9.08 5.64 22.41
C TYR A 164 -10.21 5.56 23.43
N ASP A 165 -9.99 4.82 24.52
CA ASP A 165 -10.91 4.83 25.64
C ASP A 165 -10.81 6.16 26.41
N GLU A 166 -11.90 6.53 27.06
CA GLU A 166 -12.05 7.83 27.73
C GLU A 166 -10.98 8.10 28.80
N LYS A 167 -10.38 7.07 29.41
CA LYS A 167 -9.35 7.27 30.44
C LYS A 167 -8.09 7.90 29.90
N ILE A 168 -7.85 7.90 28.58
CA ILE A 168 -6.73 8.64 27.99
C ILE A 168 -6.79 10.15 28.31
N LEU A 169 -8.00 10.71 28.50
CA LEU A 169 -8.21 12.12 28.80
C LEU A 169 -8.31 12.43 30.29
N GLN A 170 -8.39 11.41 31.15
CA GLN A 170 -8.75 11.56 32.58
C GLN A 170 -7.73 10.94 33.54
N ASP A 171 -6.98 9.92 33.13
CA ASP A 171 -6.02 9.24 33.99
C ASP A 171 -4.68 10.00 34.01
N PRO A 172 -4.18 10.43 35.19
CA PRO A 172 -2.90 11.15 35.30
C PRO A 172 -1.68 10.40 34.78
N ASN A 173 -1.71 9.07 34.71
CA ASN A 173 -0.62 8.25 34.16
C ASN A 173 -0.71 8.08 32.64
N ARG A 174 -1.76 8.60 32.01
CA ARG A 174 -1.97 8.59 30.57
C ARG A 174 -1.86 10.02 30.02
N GLY A 175 -2.76 10.39 29.12
CA GLY A 175 -2.82 11.70 28.49
C GLY A 175 -2.75 11.62 26.97
N HIS A 176 -3.16 12.70 26.33
CA HIS A 176 -3.22 12.80 24.87
C HIS A 176 -2.09 13.67 24.32
N TRP A 177 -1.45 13.22 23.23
CA TRP A 177 -0.36 13.97 22.56
C TRP A 177 -0.82 15.31 22.00
N ASP A 178 -1.95 15.33 21.28
CA ASP A 178 -2.48 16.56 20.65
C ASP A 178 -2.95 17.63 21.66
N LEU A 179 -2.94 17.34 22.96
CA LEU A 179 -3.19 18.32 24.03
C LEU A 179 -1.89 18.93 24.58
N TRP A 180 -0.73 18.41 24.19
CA TRP A 180 0.57 18.86 24.65
C TRP A 180 1.17 19.88 23.71
N THR A 181 1.66 21.00 24.26
CA THR A 181 2.45 22.00 23.53
C THR A 181 3.64 22.43 24.38
N ASN A 182 4.80 22.60 23.74
CA ASN A 182 5.97 23.21 24.37
C ASN A 182 5.94 24.75 24.28
N GLU A 183 5.08 25.29 23.41
CA GLU A 183 4.92 26.71 23.16
C GLU A 183 3.59 27.18 23.75
N VAL A 184 3.65 28.12 24.67
CA VAL A 184 2.47 28.81 25.19
C VAL A 184 2.56 30.25 24.72
N ASN A 185 1.83 30.60 23.65
CA ASN A 185 1.76 31.98 23.21
C ASN A 185 0.71 32.71 24.07
N GLU A 186 1.09 33.82 24.70
CA GLU A 186 0.17 34.59 25.54
C GLU A 186 -1.03 35.14 24.75
N ASN A 187 -0.89 35.25 23.43
CA ASN A 187 -1.93 35.71 22.51
C ASN A 187 -2.87 34.58 22.02
N ASP A 188 -2.63 33.32 22.40
CA ASP A 188 -3.51 32.22 22.01
C ASP A 188 -4.85 32.25 22.75
N TYR A 189 -5.89 31.73 22.10
CA TYR A 189 -7.22 31.61 22.68
C TYR A 189 -7.18 30.66 23.90
N LYS A 190 -7.54 31.17 25.07
CA LYS A 190 -7.62 30.38 26.31
C LYS A 190 -9.05 29.92 26.56
N PHE A 191 -9.22 28.61 26.70
CA PHE A 191 -10.49 27.97 27.02
C PHE A 191 -10.40 27.30 28.38
N THR A 192 -11.51 27.29 29.13
CA THR A 192 -11.64 26.46 30.32
C THR A 192 -12.61 25.34 30.06
N PHE A 193 -12.27 24.15 30.50
CA PHE A 193 -13.15 22.99 30.42
C PHE A 193 -13.87 22.79 31.75
N ASP A 194 -15.06 22.21 31.73
CA ASP A 194 -15.78 21.81 32.94
C ASP A 194 -15.12 20.64 33.67
N LYS A 195 -14.24 19.90 32.98
CA LYS A 195 -13.38 18.85 33.51
C LYS A 195 -11.94 19.04 33.04
N GLU A 196 -10.98 18.69 33.90
CA GLU A 196 -9.57 18.68 33.53
C GLU A 196 -9.30 17.62 32.44
N LEU A 197 -8.45 17.98 31.49
CA LEU A 197 -7.95 17.09 30.43
C LEU A 197 -6.48 16.81 30.67
N ILE A 198 -6.07 15.55 30.54
CA ILE A 198 -4.67 15.15 30.71
C ILE A 198 -3.94 15.22 29.37
N ALA A 199 -2.92 16.08 29.30
CA ALA A 199 -1.98 16.15 28.19
C ALA A 199 -0.77 15.24 28.45
N ARG A 200 -0.21 14.63 27.40
CA ARG A 200 0.96 13.74 27.49
C ARG A 200 2.07 14.28 26.59
N ASN A 201 3.24 14.53 27.18
CA ASN A 201 4.44 14.87 26.41
C ASN A 201 4.85 13.69 25.51
N PRO A 202 4.84 13.83 24.17
CA PRO A 202 5.21 12.74 23.28
C PRO A 202 6.65 12.24 23.45
N ILE A 203 7.57 13.11 23.90
CA ILE A 203 8.97 12.74 24.17
C ILE A 203 9.06 11.64 25.22
N ALA A 204 8.14 11.63 26.19
CA ALA A 204 8.10 10.64 27.25
C ALA A 204 7.62 9.25 26.78
N ASP A 205 7.09 9.15 25.56
CA ASP A 205 6.60 7.90 24.97
C ASP A 205 7.58 7.34 23.90
N ILE A 206 8.77 7.94 23.75
CA ILE A 206 9.81 7.43 22.86
C ILE A 206 10.39 6.12 23.42
N LYS A 207 10.38 5.09 22.58
CA LYS A 207 11.03 3.80 22.83
C LYS A 207 12.52 3.90 22.50
N GLN A 208 13.33 4.24 23.51
CA GLN A 208 14.76 4.56 23.32
C GLN A 208 15.58 3.40 22.70
N ASP A 209 15.22 2.18 23.04
CA ASP A 209 15.80 0.91 22.59
C ASP A 209 14.87 0.16 21.63
N GLY A 210 13.77 0.80 21.21
CA GLY A 210 12.80 0.26 20.28
C GLY A 210 13.34 0.27 18.84
N ILE A 211 13.23 -0.86 18.14
CA ILE A 211 13.62 -1.00 16.74
C ILE A 211 12.48 -1.65 15.98
N ILE A 212 12.15 -1.10 14.82
CA ILE A 212 11.13 -1.62 13.90
C ILE A 212 11.80 -2.26 12.69
N GLY A 213 11.43 -3.49 12.37
CA GLY A 213 11.74 -4.15 11.11
C GLY A 213 10.52 -4.11 10.20
N ILE A 214 10.66 -3.59 8.99
CA ILE A 214 9.59 -3.52 7.99
C ILE A 214 10.03 -4.34 6.78
N ASP A 215 9.28 -5.40 6.52
CA ASP A 215 9.36 -6.11 5.26
C ASP A 215 8.32 -5.54 4.30
N PHE A 216 8.76 -4.67 3.38
CA PHE A 216 7.90 -4.07 2.35
C PHE A 216 7.83 -5.02 1.17
N GLY A 217 6.97 -6.03 1.24
CA GLY A 217 6.81 -7.06 0.21
C GLY A 217 5.89 -6.63 -0.95
N THR A 218 6.03 -7.32 -2.09
CA THR A 218 5.25 -7.05 -3.30
C THR A 218 3.75 -7.18 -3.09
N LYS A 219 3.33 -8.25 -2.38
CA LYS A 219 1.91 -8.51 -2.11
C LYS A 219 1.48 -7.96 -0.76
N SER A 220 2.36 -8.06 0.22
CA SER A 220 2.05 -7.73 1.60
C SER A 220 3.25 -7.15 2.33
N THR A 221 2.94 -6.30 3.29
CA THR A 221 3.89 -5.66 4.20
C THR A 221 3.76 -6.26 5.59
N VAL A 222 4.89 -6.65 6.18
CA VAL A 222 5.00 -7.17 7.55
C VAL A 222 5.80 -6.19 8.38
N VAL A 223 5.34 -5.92 9.59
CA VAL A 223 6.04 -5.07 10.56
C VAL A 223 6.32 -5.88 11.81
N VAL A 224 7.55 -5.86 12.29
CA VAL A 224 7.98 -6.45 13.57
C VAL A 224 8.67 -5.40 14.42
N TYR A 225 8.66 -5.59 15.73
CA TYR A 225 9.34 -4.71 16.66
C TYR A 225 10.10 -5.50 17.73
N MET A 226 11.08 -4.84 18.32
CA MET A 226 11.84 -5.31 19.47
C MET A 226 12.04 -4.14 20.43
N GLU A 227 11.78 -4.34 21.71
CA GLU A 227 11.83 -3.30 22.75
C GLU A 227 12.18 -3.91 24.12
N GLY A 228 13.15 -3.34 24.85
CA GLY A 228 13.53 -3.75 26.21
C GLY A 228 14.22 -5.11 26.35
N ARG A 229 14.02 -6.02 25.40
CA ARG A 229 14.53 -7.40 25.37
C ARG A 229 14.87 -7.77 23.92
N GLU A 230 15.68 -8.81 23.74
CA GLU A 230 16.00 -9.40 22.43
C GLU A 230 14.81 -10.18 21.80
N TYR A 231 13.61 -10.03 22.36
CA TYR A 231 12.42 -10.72 21.90
C TYR A 231 11.73 -9.90 20.81
N ILE A 232 11.49 -10.53 19.66
CA ILE A 232 10.90 -9.90 18.47
C ILE A 232 9.42 -10.28 18.40
N MET A 233 8.56 -9.30 18.13
CA MET A 233 7.11 -9.53 17.98
C MET A 233 6.57 -8.90 16.68
N PRO A 234 5.63 -9.56 15.99
CA PRO A 234 4.93 -8.94 14.86
C PRO A 234 3.92 -7.89 15.34
N MET A 235 3.68 -6.89 14.49
CA MET A 235 2.76 -5.77 14.73
C MET A 235 1.60 -5.82 13.73
N ARG A 236 0.37 -5.62 14.22
CA ARG A 236 -0.83 -5.53 13.38
C ARG A 236 -0.95 -4.14 12.77
N ILE A 237 -1.12 -4.07 11.45
CA ILE A 237 -1.33 -2.84 10.69
C ILE A 237 -2.67 -2.97 9.94
N GLY A 238 -3.29 -1.87 9.50
CA GLY A 238 -4.39 -1.91 8.53
C GLY A 238 -5.71 -2.56 8.98
N MET A 239 -5.83 -2.97 10.24
CA MET A 239 -7.07 -3.49 10.85
C MET A 239 -7.44 -2.64 12.05
N GLY A 240 -8.47 -1.81 11.87
CA GLY A 240 -8.96 -0.85 12.87
C GLY A 240 -9.59 -1.42 14.14
N ASN A 241 -9.58 -2.74 14.33
CA ASN A 241 -10.24 -3.41 15.44
C ASN A 241 -9.25 -4.29 16.20
N TYR A 242 -8.81 -3.84 17.38
CA TYR A 242 -7.86 -4.58 18.20
C TYR A 242 -8.53 -5.63 19.10
N THR A 243 -9.87 -5.65 19.15
CA THR A 243 -10.67 -6.51 20.05
C THR A 243 -11.11 -7.85 19.44
N CYS A 244 -10.90 -8.07 18.14
CA CYS A 244 -11.15 -9.36 17.50
C CYS A 244 -10.09 -10.42 17.88
N GLU A 245 -10.50 -11.69 17.86
CA GLU A 245 -9.61 -12.84 18.05
C GLU A 245 -8.44 -12.78 17.05
N ILE A 246 -7.23 -13.03 17.54
CA ILE A 246 -5.99 -12.90 16.77
C ILE A 246 -5.93 -14.04 15.76
N SER A 247 -5.73 -13.71 14.48
CA SER A 247 -5.38 -14.71 13.46
C SER A 247 -4.07 -14.32 12.78
N SER A 248 -3.30 -15.32 12.32
CA SER A 248 -2.01 -15.14 11.66
C SER A 248 -2.07 -14.22 10.43
N ASN A 249 -3.21 -14.20 9.73
CA ASN A 249 -3.45 -13.34 8.57
C ASN A 249 -3.53 -11.84 8.91
N GLN A 250 -3.68 -11.45 10.20
CA GLN A 250 -3.77 -10.03 10.62
C GLN A 250 -2.39 -9.35 10.72
N TYR A 251 -1.30 -10.12 10.64
CA TYR A 251 0.08 -9.60 10.67
C TYR A 251 0.66 -9.40 9.27
N GLU A 252 -0.13 -9.68 8.24
CA GLU A 252 0.22 -9.55 6.84
C GLU A 252 -0.73 -8.59 6.15
N ASN A 253 -0.20 -7.44 5.73
CA ASN A 253 -1.04 -6.34 5.27
C ASN A 253 -0.90 -6.20 3.76
N PRO A 254 -1.98 -6.36 2.96
CA PRO A 254 -1.88 -6.16 1.52
C PRO A 254 -1.21 -4.82 1.17
N THR A 255 -0.29 -4.82 0.21
CA THR A 255 0.40 -3.62 -0.27
C THR A 255 -0.45 -2.93 -1.34
N VAL A 256 -1.67 -2.54 -0.97
CA VAL A 256 -2.66 -1.94 -1.87
C VAL A 256 -3.15 -0.61 -1.32
N MET A 257 -3.30 0.37 -2.19
CA MET A 257 -3.90 1.67 -1.89
C MET A 257 -5.16 1.89 -2.72
N GLN A 258 -6.12 2.64 -2.19
CA GLN A 258 -7.26 3.16 -2.92
C GLN A 258 -7.35 4.68 -2.73
N PHE A 259 -7.32 5.42 -3.83
CA PHE A 259 -7.50 6.87 -3.89
C PHE A 259 -8.98 7.19 -4.10
N ARG A 260 -9.60 7.89 -3.14
CA ARG A 260 -11.04 8.23 -3.20
C ARG A 260 -11.24 9.73 -3.44
N ASP A 261 -10.51 10.55 -2.71
CA ASP A 261 -10.41 12.00 -2.92
C ASP A 261 -8.97 12.44 -2.66
N LEU A 262 -8.13 12.33 -3.69
CA LEU A 262 -6.70 12.57 -3.51
C LEU A 262 -6.39 14.06 -3.32
N GLU A 263 -7.20 14.95 -3.88
CA GLU A 263 -7.01 16.40 -3.75
C GLU A 263 -7.28 16.87 -2.30
N GLU A 264 -8.40 16.44 -1.70
CA GLU A 264 -8.69 16.77 -0.29
C GLU A 264 -7.70 16.06 0.64
N PHE A 265 -7.32 14.82 0.36
CA PHE A 265 -6.29 14.12 1.14
C PHE A 265 -4.98 14.89 1.17
N LEU A 266 -4.46 15.29 -0.01
CA LEU A 266 -3.19 16.02 -0.11
C LEU A 266 -3.28 17.41 0.51
N LYS A 267 -4.43 18.08 0.40
CA LYS A 267 -4.67 19.33 1.12
C LYS A 267 -4.50 19.12 2.62
N ASP A 268 -5.25 18.18 3.20
CA ASP A 268 -5.22 17.90 4.64
C ASP A 268 -3.84 17.39 5.09
N TYR A 269 -3.18 16.57 4.28
CA TYR A 269 -1.81 16.07 4.51
C TYR A 269 -0.78 17.20 4.61
N ASN A 270 -0.94 18.24 3.80
CA ASN A 270 -0.03 19.39 3.77
C ASN A 270 -0.37 20.49 4.79
N GLU A 271 -1.46 20.36 5.57
CA GLU A 271 -1.83 21.38 6.57
C GLU A 271 -0.89 21.43 7.78
N LYS A 272 -0.20 20.33 8.10
CA LYS A 272 0.71 20.21 9.25
C LYS A 272 1.95 19.41 8.89
N ASP A 273 3.03 19.65 9.61
CA ASP A 273 4.29 18.91 9.42
C ASP A 273 4.23 17.53 10.09
N GLY A 274 3.49 17.42 11.19
CA GLY A 274 3.31 16.18 11.94
C GLY A 274 1.85 15.90 12.28
N ARG A 275 1.44 14.64 12.10
CA ARG A 275 0.08 14.13 12.39
C ARG A 275 -1.03 15.02 11.81
N PRO A 276 -1.02 15.29 10.49
CA PRO A 276 -2.08 16.06 9.84
C PRO A 276 -3.46 15.42 10.07
N ASP A 277 -4.52 16.21 10.01
CA ASP A 277 -5.90 15.74 10.23
C ASP A 277 -6.50 15.10 8.96
N THR A 278 -5.71 14.27 8.26
CA THR A 278 -6.15 13.51 7.08
C THR A 278 -7.32 12.61 7.42
N LYS A 279 -8.11 12.18 6.42
CA LYS A 279 -9.24 11.28 6.62
C LYS A 279 -9.05 9.96 5.89
N TRP A 280 -9.34 8.86 6.56
CA TRP A 280 -9.33 7.52 5.99
C TRP A 280 -10.31 7.35 4.83
N GLU A 281 -11.38 8.15 4.80
CA GLU A 281 -12.35 8.11 3.70
C GLU A 281 -11.80 8.66 2.37
N ASP A 282 -10.72 9.46 2.41
CA ASP A 282 -10.12 10.10 1.25
C ASP A 282 -9.04 9.21 0.60
N LEU A 283 -8.29 8.46 1.41
CA LEU A 283 -7.30 7.45 0.98
C LEU A 283 -7.32 6.26 1.95
N THR A 284 -7.44 5.04 1.41
CA THR A 284 -7.40 3.80 2.22
C THR A 284 -6.26 2.89 1.79
N ILE A 285 -5.75 2.08 2.71
CA ILE A 285 -4.69 1.09 2.43
C ILE A 285 -5.07 -0.32 2.89
N SER A 286 -4.28 -1.30 2.45
CA SER A 286 -4.28 -2.69 2.92
C SER A 286 -5.61 -3.43 2.76
N HIS A 287 -6.10 -4.13 3.78
CA HIS A 287 -7.27 -5.01 3.65
C HIS A 287 -8.51 -4.25 3.15
N THR A 288 -8.71 -3.00 3.60
CA THR A 288 -9.82 -2.16 3.15
C THR A 288 -9.75 -1.87 1.66
N ALA A 289 -8.57 -1.44 1.16
CA ALA A 289 -8.36 -1.17 -0.26
C ALA A 289 -8.46 -2.45 -1.10
N TYR A 290 -7.85 -3.55 -0.64
CA TYR A 290 -7.89 -4.84 -1.33
C TYR A 290 -9.32 -5.39 -1.46
N ASN A 291 -10.09 -5.40 -0.37
CA ASN A 291 -11.47 -5.86 -0.38
C ASN A 291 -12.34 -4.98 -1.29
N SER A 292 -12.07 -3.67 -1.35
CA SER A 292 -12.77 -2.77 -2.26
C SER A 292 -12.41 -3.04 -3.73
N LEU A 293 -11.15 -3.36 -4.05
CA LEU A 293 -10.69 -3.66 -5.41
C LEU A 293 -11.43 -4.88 -5.99
N ILE A 294 -11.48 -5.98 -5.23
CA ILE A 294 -12.10 -7.25 -5.66
C ILE A 294 -13.61 -7.10 -5.93
N ASN A 295 -14.28 -6.20 -5.19
CA ASN A 295 -15.74 -6.00 -5.28
C ASN A 295 -16.14 -4.77 -6.13
N SER A 296 -15.17 -4.09 -6.75
CA SER A 296 -15.42 -2.85 -7.51
C SER A 296 -15.89 -3.08 -8.95
N SER A 297 -16.47 -2.03 -9.54
CA SER A 297 -16.77 -1.95 -10.97
C SER A 297 -15.52 -1.57 -11.78
N SER A 298 -15.47 -1.93 -13.07
CA SER A 298 -14.27 -1.76 -13.91
C SER A 298 -13.83 -0.30 -14.09
N ASP A 299 -14.75 0.67 -13.99
CA ASP A 299 -14.47 2.10 -14.06
C ASP A 299 -13.64 2.64 -12.89
N LYS A 300 -13.63 1.91 -11.76
CA LYS A 300 -12.86 2.26 -10.57
C LYS A 300 -11.47 1.63 -10.53
N TYR A 301 -11.07 0.82 -11.50
CA TYR A 301 -9.80 0.08 -11.45
C TYR A 301 -8.58 1.00 -11.22
N TYR A 302 -8.53 2.15 -11.89
CA TYR A 302 -7.44 3.13 -11.75
C TYR A 302 -7.46 3.93 -10.45
N SER A 303 -8.48 3.73 -9.59
CA SER A 303 -8.45 4.24 -8.21
C SER A 303 -7.63 3.40 -7.27
N PHE A 304 -7.14 2.24 -7.73
CA PHE A 304 -6.33 1.34 -6.93
C PHE A 304 -4.89 1.28 -7.44
N LEU A 305 -3.96 1.17 -6.51
CA LEU A 305 -2.56 0.88 -6.79
C LEU A 305 -2.15 -0.35 -5.98
N SER A 306 -2.00 -1.50 -6.63
CA SER A 306 -1.65 -2.78 -5.98
C SER A 306 -0.19 -3.19 -6.15
N ASP A 307 0.54 -2.55 -7.07
CA ASP A 307 1.86 -3.00 -7.50
C ASP A 307 2.94 -1.95 -7.15
N LEU A 308 2.82 -1.33 -5.96
CA LEU A 308 3.72 -0.24 -5.52
C LEU A 308 5.19 -0.62 -5.62
N LYS A 309 5.56 -1.80 -5.11
CA LYS A 309 6.93 -2.28 -5.13
C LYS A 309 7.41 -2.56 -6.56
N GLN A 310 6.58 -3.20 -7.39
CA GLN A 310 6.96 -3.48 -8.78
C GLN A 310 7.18 -2.19 -9.57
N TRP A 311 6.29 -1.21 -9.37
CA TRP A 311 6.44 0.12 -9.96
C TRP A 311 7.72 0.81 -9.51
N ALA A 312 8.06 0.75 -8.23
CA ALA A 312 9.29 1.34 -7.70
C ALA A 312 10.56 0.76 -8.33
N GLY A 313 10.53 -0.54 -8.66
CA GLY A 313 11.62 -1.26 -9.31
C GLY A 313 11.65 -1.14 -10.84
N SER A 314 10.68 -0.45 -11.45
CA SER A 314 10.63 -0.25 -12.91
C SER A 314 11.17 1.12 -13.29
N SER A 315 12.09 1.17 -14.26
CA SER A 315 12.68 2.42 -14.76
C SER A 315 11.81 3.11 -15.82
N LYS A 316 10.78 2.45 -16.36
CA LYS A 316 10.04 2.93 -17.55
C LYS A 316 8.53 3.06 -17.34
N ASP A 317 7.98 2.48 -16.29
CA ASP A 317 6.54 2.39 -16.12
C ASP A 317 5.93 3.70 -15.61
N ASN A 318 5.15 4.32 -16.50
CA ASN A 318 4.24 5.38 -16.14
C ASN A 318 2.92 4.77 -15.64
N ILE A 319 2.45 5.20 -14.48
CA ILE A 319 1.19 4.71 -13.91
C ILE A 319 0.15 5.81 -13.92
N ARG A 320 -1.02 5.50 -14.47
CA ARG A 320 -2.17 6.40 -14.40
C ARG A 320 -2.91 6.20 -13.09
N ILE A 321 -3.02 7.25 -12.30
CA ILE A 321 -3.84 7.29 -11.08
C ILE A 321 -5.07 8.14 -11.33
N ARG A 322 -6.23 7.63 -10.91
CA ARG A 322 -7.48 8.38 -10.83
C ARG A 322 -8.04 8.26 -9.42
N ASP A 323 -8.84 9.21 -8.98
CA ASP A 323 -9.65 9.01 -7.78
C ASP A 323 -11.14 8.78 -8.14
N GLU A 324 -12.02 8.72 -7.14
CA GLU A 324 -13.46 8.59 -7.36
C GLU A 324 -14.15 9.94 -7.68
N LYS A 325 -13.37 11.04 -7.76
CA LYS A 325 -13.84 12.40 -8.03
C LYS A 325 -13.29 12.91 -9.36
N THR A 326 -12.36 13.85 -9.32
CA THR A 326 -11.85 14.57 -10.51
C THR A 326 -10.36 14.39 -10.73
N PHE A 327 -9.65 13.77 -9.79
CA PHE A 327 -8.21 13.59 -9.89
C PHE A 327 -7.88 12.56 -10.98
N ASN A 328 -6.93 12.90 -11.86
CA ASN A 328 -6.51 12.04 -12.96
C ASN A 328 -5.14 12.49 -13.49
N GLU A 329 -4.08 11.85 -13.02
CA GLU A 329 -2.71 12.16 -13.38
C GLU A 329 -1.92 10.91 -13.80
N ILE A 330 -0.79 11.17 -14.47
CA ILE A 330 0.18 10.13 -14.83
C ILE A 330 1.38 10.33 -13.91
N LEU A 331 1.63 9.36 -13.05
CA LEU A 331 2.87 9.27 -12.31
C LEU A 331 3.99 8.82 -13.26
N LYS A 332 5.08 9.58 -13.23
CA LYS A 332 6.34 9.24 -13.90
C LYS A 332 6.94 7.96 -13.29
N PRO A 333 7.95 7.34 -13.93
CA PRO A 333 8.76 6.30 -13.31
C PRO A 333 9.26 6.75 -11.93
N TYR A 334 9.31 5.82 -10.97
CA TYR A 334 9.57 6.15 -9.57
C TYR A 334 10.87 6.94 -9.39
N ILE A 335 11.93 6.60 -10.12
CA ILE A 335 13.22 7.29 -10.03
C ILE A 335 13.15 8.76 -10.49
N GLU A 336 12.21 9.10 -11.38
CA GLU A 336 12.04 10.44 -11.97
C GLU A 336 11.13 11.38 -11.16
N LEU A 337 10.48 10.91 -10.09
CA LEU A 337 9.66 11.76 -9.23
C LEU A 337 10.51 12.88 -8.61
N ASP A 338 10.06 14.12 -8.76
CA ASP A 338 10.62 15.30 -8.10
C ASP A 338 9.95 15.52 -6.73
N GLU A 339 10.39 16.53 -5.96
CA GLU A 339 9.87 16.78 -4.60
C GLU A 339 8.40 17.19 -4.56
N ASP A 340 7.88 17.77 -5.64
CA ASP A 340 6.48 18.21 -5.76
C ASP A 340 5.56 17.10 -6.30
N SER A 341 6.14 16.00 -6.78
CA SER A 341 5.40 14.85 -7.30
C SER A 341 4.73 14.07 -6.16
N ILE A 342 3.55 13.53 -6.44
CA ILE A 342 2.90 12.58 -5.52
C ILE A 342 3.74 11.32 -5.44
N ASP A 343 4.16 10.97 -4.23
CA ASP A 343 4.88 9.74 -3.92
C ASP A 343 3.97 8.77 -3.14
N PRO A 344 3.35 7.77 -3.82
CA PRO A 344 2.53 6.77 -3.15
C PRO A 344 3.26 5.97 -2.07
N ILE A 345 4.58 5.80 -2.16
CA ILE A 345 5.36 5.08 -1.16
C ILE A 345 5.51 5.92 0.11
N GLU A 346 5.72 7.23 -0.03
CA GLU A 346 5.68 8.17 1.09
C GLU A 346 4.32 8.14 1.80
N LEU A 347 3.22 8.21 1.03
CA LEU A 347 1.87 8.16 1.58
C LEU A 347 1.55 6.83 2.26
N TYR A 348 2.02 5.70 1.69
CA TYR A 348 1.90 4.39 2.32
C TYR A 348 2.70 4.31 3.62
N ALA A 349 3.94 4.79 3.62
CA ALA A 349 4.80 4.84 4.81
C ALA A 349 4.25 5.75 5.91
N TYR A 350 3.54 6.82 5.55
CA TYR A 350 2.79 7.64 6.50
C TYR A 350 1.73 6.84 7.25
N TYR A 351 0.93 6.05 6.53
CA TYR A 351 -0.04 5.17 7.19
C TYR A 351 0.63 4.11 8.05
N LEU A 352 1.69 3.44 7.58
CA LEU A 352 2.47 2.53 8.42
C LEU A 352 2.95 3.23 9.69
N GLY A 353 3.48 4.45 9.54
CA GLY A 353 3.91 5.29 10.65
C GLY A 353 2.81 5.57 11.67
N LEU A 354 1.58 5.84 11.25
CA LEU A 354 0.44 6.04 12.18
C LEU A 354 0.07 4.77 12.95
N TYR A 355 0.10 3.61 12.28
CA TYR A 355 -0.15 2.33 12.94
C TYR A 355 0.97 1.95 13.91
N ILE A 356 2.22 2.28 13.58
CA ILE A 356 3.39 2.03 14.43
C ILE A 356 3.42 3.01 15.62
N ASN A 357 3.33 4.30 15.33
CA ASN A 357 3.51 5.41 16.26
C ASN A 357 2.17 6.00 16.70
N ASN A 358 1.64 5.51 17.82
CA ASN A 358 0.39 6.02 18.39
C ASN A 358 0.41 5.88 19.92
N MET A 359 -0.55 6.50 20.61
CA MET A 359 -0.59 6.54 22.08
C MET A 359 -0.78 5.18 22.78
N ARG A 360 -1.01 4.07 22.06
CA ARG A 360 -0.96 2.71 22.62
C ARG A 360 0.43 2.10 22.54
N ASN A 361 1.13 2.35 21.44
CA ASN A 361 2.43 1.75 21.14
C ASN A 361 3.62 2.61 21.62
N GLY A 362 3.44 3.93 21.67
CA GLY A 362 4.53 4.89 21.84
C GLY A 362 5.13 5.33 20.51
N ILE A 363 6.37 5.82 20.54
CA ILE A 363 7.08 6.39 19.38
C ILE A 363 8.39 5.65 19.17
N TYR A 364 8.61 5.16 17.95
CA TYR A 364 9.86 4.55 17.53
C TYR A 364 10.66 5.54 16.69
N LEU A 365 12.01 5.43 16.72
CA LEU A 365 12.90 6.31 15.95
C LEU A 365 13.87 5.53 15.05
N ASN A 366 13.91 4.20 15.17
CA ASN A 366 14.86 3.37 14.44
C ASN A 366 14.13 2.31 13.62
N TYR A 367 14.23 2.43 12.30
CA TYR A 367 13.54 1.59 11.33
C TYR A 367 14.55 0.90 10.41
N ILE A 368 14.31 -0.39 10.15
CA ILE A 368 15.10 -1.21 9.24
C ILE A 368 14.16 -1.73 8.14
N LEU A 369 14.48 -1.43 6.89
CA LEU A 369 13.77 -1.90 5.70
C LEU A 369 14.48 -3.08 5.06
N SER A 370 13.71 -4.00 4.47
CA SER A 370 14.21 -4.98 3.50
C SER A 370 14.15 -4.43 2.08
N PHE A 371 15.04 -4.93 1.20
CA PHE A 371 14.97 -4.68 -0.24
C PHE A 371 15.28 -5.96 -1.02
N PRO A 372 14.76 -6.10 -2.25
CA PRO A 372 15.22 -7.13 -3.18
C PRO A 372 16.69 -6.92 -3.52
N VAL A 373 17.42 -8.01 -3.78
CA VAL A 373 18.84 -7.91 -4.16
C VAL A 373 19.03 -7.24 -5.52
N THR A 374 17.99 -7.25 -6.36
CA THR A 374 17.99 -6.73 -7.73
C THR A 374 17.79 -5.22 -7.83
N TYR A 375 17.61 -4.51 -6.71
CA TYR A 375 17.35 -3.08 -6.71
C TYR A 375 18.64 -2.28 -6.80
N GLU A 376 18.69 -1.39 -7.79
CA GLU A 376 19.77 -0.44 -7.98
C GLU A 376 19.91 0.47 -6.76
N LYS A 377 21.13 0.95 -6.51
CA LYS A 377 21.41 1.82 -5.36
C LYS A 377 20.51 3.05 -5.32
N ALA A 378 20.30 3.72 -6.45
CA ALA A 378 19.51 4.95 -6.53
C ALA A 378 18.03 4.71 -6.13
N ILE A 379 17.46 3.56 -6.51
CA ILE A 379 16.09 3.17 -6.13
C ILE A 379 16.02 2.90 -4.62
N ARG A 380 17.00 2.17 -4.05
CA ARG A 380 17.05 1.90 -2.60
C ARG A 380 17.14 3.18 -1.77
N GLU A 381 18.03 4.09 -2.15
CA GLU A 381 18.19 5.39 -1.46
C GLU A 381 16.92 6.24 -1.55
N LYS A 382 16.26 6.27 -2.72
CA LYS A 382 14.99 6.97 -2.90
C LYS A 382 13.89 6.39 -2.01
N MET A 383 13.77 5.06 -1.96
CA MET A 383 12.77 4.41 -1.12
C MET A 383 13.01 4.64 0.38
N ILE A 384 14.27 4.63 0.83
CA ILE A 384 14.61 5.05 2.20
C ILE A 384 14.12 6.48 2.46
N SER A 385 14.37 7.40 1.53
CA SER A 385 13.92 8.80 1.65
C SER A 385 12.39 8.92 1.70
N SER A 386 11.65 8.19 0.85
CA SER A 386 10.18 8.20 0.85
C SER A 386 9.62 7.66 2.16
N PHE A 387 10.18 6.56 2.67
CA PHE A 387 9.78 6.00 3.97
C PHE A 387 10.11 6.95 5.13
N GLU A 388 11.29 7.59 5.10
CA GLU A 388 11.68 8.59 6.09
C GLU A 388 10.70 9.76 6.12
N LYS A 389 10.32 10.33 4.96
CA LYS A 389 9.33 11.42 4.88
C LYS A 389 7.97 10.97 5.42
N GLY A 390 7.46 9.83 4.96
CA GLY A 390 6.16 9.31 5.37
C GLY A 390 6.08 9.03 6.87
N ILE A 391 7.06 8.30 7.40
CA ILE A 391 7.10 7.97 8.83
C ILE A 391 7.26 9.25 9.68
N LYS A 392 8.12 10.21 9.29
CA LYS A 392 8.22 11.50 9.98
C LYS A 392 6.88 12.22 10.05
N LYS A 393 6.13 12.25 8.93
CA LYS A 393 4.80 12.89 8.89
C LYS A 393 3.81 12.28 9.90
N SER A 394 4.01 11.02 10.29
CA SER A 394 3.18 10.35 11.31
C SER A 394 3.50 10.77 12.76
N LEU A 395 4.63 11.44 13.00
CA LEU A 395 5.10 11.82 14.33
C LEU A 395 4.49 13.16 14.79
N PRO A 396 4.32 13.38 16.11
CA PRO A 396 3.94 14.69 16.65
C PRO A 396 4.98 15.77 16.31
N GLU A 397 4.52 16.99 16.03
CA GLU A 397 5.40 18.14 15.72
C GLU A 397 6.41 18.44 16.83
N THR A 398 6.06 18.16 18.09
CA THR A 398 6.98 18.29 19.23
C THR A 398 8.19 17.38 19.16
N ILE A 399 8.09 16.24 18.45
CA ILE A 399 9.22 15.36 18.15
C ILE A 399 10.00 15.88 16.94
N LEU A 400 9.27 16.28 15.88
CA LEU A 400 9.88 16.75 14.63
C LEU A 400 10.71 18.02 14.82
N ASN A 401 10.27 18.90 15.72
CA ASN A 401 10.93 20.18 16.01
C ASN A 401 12.07 20.05 17.04
N ASP A 402 12.37 18.85 17.55
CA ASP A 402 13.48 18.61 18.47
C ASP A 402 14.68 18.02 17.71
N ASP A 403 15.67 18.88 17.42
CA ASP A 403 16.88 18.52 16.68
C ASP A 403 17.67 17.36 17.30
N ASP A 404 17.71 17.24 18.64
CA ASP A 404 18.49 16.21 19.31
C ASP A 404 17.79 14.85 19.27
N ILE A 405 16.47 14.84 19.27
CA ILE A 405 15.68 13.63 19.03
C ILE A 405 15.76 13.23 17.55
N MET A 406 15.61 14.18 16.63
CA MET A 406 15.64 13.91 15.20
C MET A 406 17.00 13.44 14.69
N LYS A 407 18.11 13.77 15.35
CA LYS A 407 19.43 13.13 15.11
C LYS A 407 19.44 11.62 15.35
N LYS A 408 18.52 11.10 16.17
CA LYS A 408 18.40 9.66 16.46
C LYS A 408 17.43 8.97 15.50
N PHE A 409 16.55 9.73 14.86
CA PHE A 409 15.62 9.20 13.86
C PHE A 409 16.43 8.65 12.68
N LYS A 410 16.19 7.40 12.31
CA LYS A 410 16.81 6.79 11.14
C LYS A 410 15.91 5.74 10.51
N VAL A 411 15.83 5.78 9.19
CA VAL A 411 15.38 4.68 8.35
C VAL A 411 16.63 4.15 7.65
N SER A 412 16.90 2.85 7.81
CA SER A 412 18.14 2.24 7.33
C SER A 412 17.86 0.91 6.64
N PHE A 413 18.82 0.49 5.82
CA PHE A 413 18.88 -0.85 5.27
C PHE A 413 19.85 -1.69 6.08
N SER A 414 19.51 -2.97 6.31
CA SER A 414 20.40 -3.93 6.96
C SER A 414 20.94 -4.95 5.97
N THR A 415 20.04 -5.72 5.35
CA THR A 415 20.38 -6.81 4.46
C THR A 415 19.22 -7.09 3.50
N SER A 416 19.48 -7.80 2.40
CA SER A 416 18.47 -8.16 1.42
C SER A 416 17.41 -9.12 1.97
N GLU A 417 16.28 -9.23 1.29
CA GLU A 417 15.17 -10.12 1.67
C GLU A 417 15.62 -11.59 1.84
N PRO A 418 16.30 -12.22 0.86
CA PRO A 418 16.75 -13.60 1.00
C PRO A 418 17.77 -13.79 2.13
N ALA A 419 18.70 -12.84 2.32
CA ALA A 419 19.71 -12.90 3.37
C ALA A 419 19.12 -12.66 4.77
N ALA A 420 18.07 -11.84 4.89
CA ALA A 420 17.31 -11.73 6.12
C ALA A 420 16.60 -13.06 6.43
N TYR A 421 15.98 -13.68 5.41
CA TYR A 421 15.32 -14.95 5.60
C TYR A 421 16.30 -16.08 5.98
N SER A 422 17.50 -16.14 5.40
CA SER A 422 18.51 -17.15 5.76
C SER A 422 18.86 -17.07 7.25
N ILE A 423 18.99 -15.88 7.80
CA ILE A 423 19.26 -15.66 9.24
C ILE A 423 18.16 -16.26 10.09
N SER A 424 16.91 -16.00 9.71
CA SER A 424 15.75 -16.59 10.38
C SER A 424 15.79 -18.11 10.26
N ALA A 425 15.95 -18.66 9.06
CA ALA A 425 15.98 -20.11 8.84
C ALA A 425 17.11 -20.80 9.62
N LEU A 426 18.35 -20.29 9.55
CA LEU A 426 19.49 -20.81 10.30
C LEU A 426 19.22 -20.84 11.80
N THR A 427 18.67 -19.74 12.34
CA THR A 427 18.34 -19.68 13.78
C THR A 427 17.22 -20.65 14.15
N GLU A 428 16.14 -20.67 13.36
CA GLU A 428 14.95 -21.45 13.67
C GLU A 428 15.13 -22.95 13.46
N TYR A 429 16.10 -23.36 12.63
CA TYR A 429 16.54 -24.75 12.50
C TYR A 429 17.74 -25.09 13.37
N ASN A 430 18.17 -24.18 14.25
CA ASN A 430 19.31 -24.36 15.16
C ASN A 430 20.58 -24.85 14.43
N ILE A 431 20.85 -24.27 13.27
CA ILE A 431 22.02 -24.57 12.43
C ILE A 431 23.10 -23.55 12.78
N GLU A 432 24.13 -24.00 13.47
CA GLU A 432 25.28 -23.18 13.86
C GLU A 432 26.56 -23.70 13.19
N PRO A 433 27.46 -22.80 12.76
CA PRO A 433 28.77 -23.18 12.27
C PRO A 433 29.66 -23.64 13.42
N ASP A 434 30.51 -24.63 13.16
CA ASP A 434 31.53 -25.09 14.08
C ASP A 434 32.93 -24.72 13.56
N GLU A 435 33.87 -25.66 13.54
CA GLU A 435 35.16 -25.50 12.85
C GLU A 435 35.00 -25.35 11.33
N ASN A 436 33.86 -25.79 10.76
CA ASN A 436 33.57 -25.70 9.33
C ASN A 436 32.46 -24.68 9.04
N PRO A 437 32.58 -23.96 7.91
CA PRO A 437 31.49 -23.12 7.41
C PRO A 437 30.23 -23.92 7.10
N VAL A 438 29.08 -23.31 7.35
CA VAL A 438 27.78 -23.79 6.86
C VAL A 438 27.49 -23.11 5.52
N PHE A 439 27.30 -23.92 4.49
CA PHE A 439 26.92 -23.44 3.16
C PHE A 439 25.40 -23.47 3.01
N TYR A 440 24.85 -22.44 2.39
CA TYR A 440 23.42 -22.37 2.15
C TYR A 440 23.05 -21.75 0.80
N GLY A 441 21.84 -22.06 0.35
CA GLY A 441 21.13 -21.37 -0.73
C GLY A 441 19.69 -21.10 -0.31
N VAL A 442 19.17 -19.93 -0.66
CA VAL A 442 17.78 -19.54 -0.42
C VAL A 442 17.05 -19.48 -1.75
N PHE A 443 15.91 -20.15 -1.84
CA PHE A 443 14.97 -20.04 -2.96
C PHE A 443 13.74 -19.28 -2.45
N ASP A 444 13.74 -17.95 -2.60
CA ASP A 444 12.64 -17.09 -2.16
C ASP A 444 11.56 -16.98 -3.22
N PHE A 445 10.57 -17.85 -3.13
CA PHE A 445 9.45 -17.89 -4.06
C PHE A 445 8.32 -16.98 -3.56
N GLY A 446 8.39 -15.73 -3.98
CA GLY A 446 7.44 -14.69 -3.61
C GLY A 446 6.14 -14.69 -4.41
N GLY A 447 5.38 -13.60 -4.25
CA GLY A 447 4.16 -13.35 -5.02
C GLY A 447 4.43 -12.84 -6.44
N GLY A 448 5.43 -11.98 -6.63
CA GLY A 448 5.72 -11.36 -7.93
C GLY A 448 7.02 -11.84 -8.59
N THR A 449 7.98 -12.31 -7.80
CA THR A 449 9.32 -12.71 -8.26
C THR A 449 9.78 -13.95 -7.48
N THR A 450 10.79 -14.63 -8.00
CA THR A 450 11.59 -15.60 -7.24
C THR A 450 13.02 -15.08 -7.15
N ASP A 451 13.54 -14.92 -5.95
CA ASP A 451 14.89 -14.40 -5.72
C ASP A 451 15.79 -15.49 -5.12
N PHE A 452 17.05 -15.55 -5.58
CA PHE A 452 18.06 -16.49 -5.12
C PHE A 452 19.17 -15.74 -4.38
N ASP A 453 19.63 -16.31 -3.28
CA ASP A 453 20.83 -15.85 -2.58
C ASP A 453 21.58 -17.06 -2.03
N PHE A 454 22.89 -17.03 -2.17
CA PHE A 454 23.77 -18.11 -1.71
C PHE A 454 24.74 -17.53 -0.71
N GLY A 455 25.19 -18.34 0.23
CA GLY A 455 26.14 -17.81 1.20
C GLY A 455 26.79 -18.84 2.08
N ILE A 456 27.63 -18.29 2.94
CA ILE A 456 28.43 -19.02 3.90
C ILE A 456 28.20 -18.39 5.26
N TYR A 457 27.90 -19.23 6.24
CA TYR A 457 27.72 -18.86 7.63
C TYR A 457 28.88 -19.42 8.46
N LYS A 458 29.58 -18.54 9.19
CA LYS A 458 30.84 -18.85 9.90
C LYS A 458 30.85 -18.23 11.29
N GLU A 459 31.64 -18.81 12.20
CA GLU A 459 31.99 -18.11 13.43
C GLU A 459 32.77 -16.83 13.12
N SER A 460 32.55 -15.79 13.92
CA SER A 460 33.34 -14.57 13.83
C SER A 460 34.80 -14.83 14.20
N GLU A 461 35.73 -14.12 13.57
CA GLU A 461 37.15 -14.25 13.84
C GLU A 461 37.80 -12.93 14.30
N GLY A 462 38.97 -13.04 14.94
CA GLY A 462 39.80 -11.89 15.29
C GLY A 462 39.10 -10.87 16.18
N ARG A 463 39.11 -9.60 15.74
CA ARG A 463 38.53 -8.47 16.49
C ARG A 463 37.00 -8.49 16.51
N ASP A 464 36.37 -9.16 15.55
CA ASP A 464 34.92 -9.18 15.38
C ASP A 464 34.23 -10.07 16.42
N ARG A 465 34.92 -11.09 16.96
CA ARG A 465 34.42 -11.99 18.04
C ARG A 465 33.85 -11.27 19.27
N ARG A 466 34.30 -10.06 19.56
CA ARG A 466 33.81 -9.28 20.71
C ARG A 466 32.45 -8.63 20.43
N ARG A 467 32.11 -8.43 19.16
CA ARG A 467 30.89 -7.74 18.71
C ARG A 467 29.87 -8.73 18.15
N PHE A 468 30.34 -9.71 17.40
CA PHE A 468 29.54 -10.68 16.66
C PHE A 468 29.91 -12.10 17.07
N ASP A 469 28.92 -12.96 17.18
CA ASP A 469 29.10 -14.41 17.31
C ASP A 469 29.40 -14.99 15.92
N TYR A 470 28.67 -14.54 14.91
CA TYR A 470 28.72 -15.13 13.57
C TYR A 470 28.81 -14.08 12.45
N VAL A 471 29.32 -14.53 11.31
CA VAL A 471 29.39 -13.77 10.05
C VAL A 471 28.65 -14.54 8.96
N ILE A 472 27.75 -13.85 8.28
CA ILE A 472 27.13 -14.33 7.04
C ILE A 472 27.73 -13.56 5.87
N GLU A 473 28.33 -14.31 4.95
CA GLU A 473 28.80 -13.79 3.67
C GLU A 473 27.86 -14.31 2.58
N HIS A 474 27.16 -13.42 1.89
CA HIS A 474 26.24 -13.83 0.82
C HIS A 474 26.66 -13.25 -0.53
N PHE A 475 26.38 -14.02 -1.59
CA PHE A 475 26.85 -13.81 -2.95
C PHE A 475 25.95 -14.55 -3.96
N GLY A 476 26.22 -14.30 -5.25
CA GLY A 476 25.56 -15.03 -6.32
C GLY A 476 24.08 -14.71 -6.48
N ALA A 477 23.70 -13.49 -6.09
CA ALA A 477 22.32 -13.05 -6.18
C ALA A 477 21.80 -13.17 -7.61
N GLY A 478 20.61 -13.74 -7.70
CA GLY A 478 19.93 -14.00 -8.96
C GLY A 478 18.45 -14.18 -8.72
N GLY A 479 17.76 -14.69 -9.72
CA GLY A 479 16.34 -14.93 -9.61
C GLY A 479 15.66 -14.97 -10.96
N ASP A 480 14.34 -15.08 -10.90
CA ASP A 480 13.43 -15.11 -12.02
C ASP A 480 12.31 -14.09 -11.74
N ARG A 481 12.34 -12.99 -12.51
CA ARG A 481 11.41 -11.86 -12.34
C ARG A 481 9.99 -12.20 -12.74
N THR A 482 9.79 -13.27 -13.49
CA THR A 482 8.49 -13.68 -14.02
C THR A 482 7.98 -14.96 -13.35
N LEU A 483 8.79 -15.63 -12.54
CA LEU A 483 8.36 -16.71 -11.66
C LEU A 483 7.88 -16.14 -10.32
N GLY A 484 6.57 -15.95 -10.19
CA GLY A 484 5.93 -15.51 -8.95
C GLY A 484 4.55 -16.14 -8.83
N GLY A 485 4.02 -16.27 -7.62
CA GLY A 485 2.69 -16.85 -7.42
C GLY A 485 1.58 -16.16 -8.21
N GLU A 486 1.60 -14.82 -8.34
CA GLU A 486 0.63 -14.06 -9.12
C GLU A 486 0.90 -14.18 -10.63
N ASN A 487 2.16 -14.20 -11.07
CA ASN A 487 2.50 -14.42 -12.48
C ASN A 487 2.08 -15.82 -12.95
N LEU A 488 2.21 -16.83 -12.08
CA LEU A 488 1.69 -18.17 -12.35
C LEU A 488 0.17 -18.15 -12.48
N LEU A 489 -0.54 -17.45 -11.60
CA LEU A 489 -1.99 -17.31 -11.71
C LEU A 489 -2.41 -16.56 -12.98
N GLU A 490 -1.66 -15.54 -13.39
CA GLU A 490 -1.91 -14.82 -14.64
C GLU A 490 -1.68 -15.74 -15.86
N LEU A 491 -0.61 -16.53 -15.85
CA LEU A 491 -0.30 -17.55 -16.87
C LEU A 491 -1.44 -18.56 -17.00
N LEU A 492 -1.92 -19.13 -15.89
CA LEU A 492 -3.03 -20.08 -15.91
C LEU A 492 -4.33 -19.42 -16.42
N SER A 493 -4.60 -18.20 -15.97
CA SER A 493 -5.78 -17.45 -16.41
C SER A 493 -5.74 -17.16 -17.91
N PHE A 494 -4.57 -16.81 -18.43
CA PHE A 494 -4.33 -16.60 -19.86
C PHE A 494 -4.59 -17.88 -20.68
N GLU A 495 -4.10 -19.03 -20.24
CA GLU A 495 -4.30 -20.29 -20.95
C GLU A 495 -5.78 -20.73 -20.92
N ILE A 496 -6.49 -20.53 -19.80
CA ILE A 496 -7.95 -20.73 -19.75
C ILE A 496 -8.67 -19.81 -20.73
N PHE A 497 -8.36 -18.51 -20.75
CA PHE A 497 -9.01 -17.58 -21.68
C PHE A 497 -8.71 -17.91 -23.15
N LYS A 498 -7.47 -18.26 -23.46
CA LYS A 498 -7.02 -18.68 -24.79
C LYS A 498 -7.76 -19.94 -25.27
N LYS A 499 -8.00 -20.92 -24.38
CA LYS A 499 -8.82 -22.10 -24.68
C LYS A 499 -10.28 -21.73 -24.98
N ASN A 500 -10.81 -20.71 -24.28
CA ASN A 500 -12.19 -20.23 -24.42
C ASN A 500 -12.37 -19.07 -25.43
N GLN A 501 -11.37 -18.80 -26.28
CA GLN A 501 -11.31 -17.63 -27.18
C GLN A 501 -12.53 -17.40 -28.09
N LYS A 502 -13.29 -18.44 -28.44
CA LYS A 502 -14.49 -18.30 -29.29
C LYS A 502 -15.62 -17.62 -28.51
N LEU A 503 -15.90 -18.12 -27.31
CA LEU A 503 -16.91 -17.56 -26.40
C LEU A 503 -16.57 -16.10 -26.04
N LEU A 504 -15.31 -15.84 -25.69
CA LEU A 504 -14.85 -14.51 -25.32
C LEU A 504 -15.02 -13.50 -26.45
N ARG A 505 -14.74 -13.91 -27.70
CA ARG A 505 -14.99 -13.06 -28.88
C ARG A 505 -16.47 -12.76 -29.09
N GLU A 506 -17.34 -13.76 -28.97
CA GLU A 506 -18.79 -13.59 -29.10
C GLU A 506 -19.36 -12.64 -28.04
N LYS A 507 -18.80 -12.68 -26.82
CA LYS A 507 -19.21 -11.84 -25.69
C LYS A 507 -18.46 -10.51 -25.60
N GLY A 508 -17.46 -10.27 -26.46
CA GLY A 508 -16.65 -9.06 -26.46
C GLY A 508 -15.77 -8.88 -25.22
N ILE A 509 -15.39 -9.98 -24.57
CA ILE A 509 -14.53 -10.00 -23.38
C ILE A 509 -13.07 -9.91 -23.81
N THR A 510 -12.30 -9.03 -23.15
CA THR A 510 -10.86 -8.86 -23.36
C THR A 510 -10.09 -9.22 -22.10
N PHE A 511 -8.80 -9.55 -22.25
CA PHE A 511 -7.90 -9.93 -21.16
C PHE A 511 -6.46 -9.51 -21.48
N THR A 512 -5.59 -9.52 -20.45
CA THR A 512 -4.19 -9.09 -20.56
C THR A 512 -3.30 -10.18 -21.16
N LEU A 513 -2.18 -9.74 -21.75
CA LEU A 513 -1.09 -10.63 -22.14
C LEU A 513 -0.08 -10.68 -20.98
N PRO A 514 0.14 -11.84 -20.34
CA PRO A 514 1.17 -12.00 -19.31
C PRO A 514 2.58 -11.72 -19.86
N VAL A 515 3.52 -11.36 -18.99
CA VAL A 515 4.89 -10.95 -19.36
C VAL A 515 5.64 -12.03 -20.15
N ASP A 516 5.52 -13.30 -19.75
CA ASP A 516 6.21 -14.44 -20.40
C ASP A 516 5.47 -15.01 -21.62
N CYS A 517 4.30 -14.45 -21.97
CA CYS A 517 3.44 -15.01 -23.00
C CYS A 517 3.54 -14.28 -24.33
N VAL A 518 3.40 -15.02 -25.43
CA VAL A 518 3.35 -14.47 -26.78
C VAL A 518 1.91 -14.38 -27.31
N ARG A 519 1.70 -13.46 -28.25
CA ARG A 519 0.41 -13.36 -28.96
C ARG A 519 0.10 -14.65 -29.72
N PHE A 520 -1.16 -15.07 -29.65
CA PHE A 520 -1.66 -16.23 -30.40
C PHE A 520 -2.51 -15.79 -31.61
N LYS A 521 -2.70 -16.69 -32.57
CA LYS A 521 -3.53 -16.42 -33.78
C LYS A 521 -4.97 -16.11 -33.37
N GLY A 522 -5.54 -15.00 -33.85
CA GLY A 522 -6.91 -14.60 -33.49
C GLY A 522 -7.02 -13.77 -32.19
N SER A 523 -5.89 -13.33 -31.63
CA SER A 523 -5.83 -12.56 -30.39
C SER A 523 -6.07 -11.05 -30.56
N GLU A 524 -6.22 -10.56 -31.80
CA GLU A 524 -6.23 -9.13 -32.16
C GLU A 524 -7.32 -8.33 -31.45
N VAL A 525 -8.46 -8.96 -31.18
CA VAL A 525 -9.62 -8.36 -30.50
C VAL A 525 -9.78 -8.82 -29.05
N LEU A 526 -8.92 -9.73 -28.58
CA LEU A 526 -9.00 -10.34 -27.25
C LEU A 526 -7.96 -9.76 -26.29
N LEU A 527 -6.75 -9.47 -26.78
CA LEU A 527 -5.68 -8.91 -25.96
C LEU A 527 -5.79 -7.39 -25.90
N SER A 528 -5.88 -6.86 -24.68
CA SER A 528 -6.00 -5.43 -24.40
C SER A 528 -5.33 -5.09 -23.07
N ASN A 529 -4.84 -3.86 -22.93
CA ASN A 529 -4.34 -3.30 -21.67
C ASN A 529 -5.36 -2.38 -20.98
N SER A 530 -6.65 -2.51 -21.34
CA SER A 530 -7.73 -1.71 -20.74
C SER A 530 -8.03 -2.13 -19.30
N GLN A 531 -8.72 -1.25 -18.56
CA GLN A 531 -9.17 -1.53 -17.19
C GLN A 531 -10.07 -2.78 -17.11
N GLU A 532 -10.94 -3.01 -18.12
CA GLU A 532 -11.80 -4.19 -18.18
C GLU A 532 -10.96 -5.46 -18.36
N ALA A 533 -9.97 -5.42 -19.25
CA ALA A 533 -9.07 -6.55 -19.48
C ALA A 533 -8.30 -6.93 -18.21
N LYS A 534 -7.74 -5.92 -17.52
CA LYS A 534 -7.01 -6.12 -16.25
C LYS A 534 -7.92 -6.68 -15.15
N LEU A 535 -9.14 -6.16 -15.02
CA LEU A 535 -10.10 -6.65 -14.02
C LEU A 535 -10.58 -8.07 -14.34
N ASN A 536 -10.85 -8.38 -15.61
CA ASN A 536 -11.23 -9.72 -16.06
C ASN A 536 -10.14 -10.76 -15.75
N THR A 537 -8.87 -10.43 -16.04
CA THR A 537 -7.73 -11.28 -15.66
C THR A 537 -7.70 -11.48 -14.15
N LYS A 538 -7.78 -10.41 -13.36
CA LYS A 538 -7.73 -10.49 -11.89
C LYS A 538 -8.88 -11.32 -11.29
N GLN A 539 -10.09 -11.18 -11.84
CA GLN A 539 -11.24 -11.98 -11.41
C GLN A 539 -11.05 -13.48 -11.70
N LEU A 540 -10.47 -13.83 -12.85
CA LEU A 540 -10.16 -15.22 -13.16
C LEU A 540 -9.02 -15.76 -12.29
N MET A 541 -7.98 -14.96 -12.03
CA MET A 541 -6.88 -15.34 -11.13
C MET A 541 -7.40 -15.76 -9.76
N GLU A 542 -8.34 -15.02 -9.15
CA GLU A 542 -8.94 -15.41 -7.86
C GLU A 542 -9.74 -16.72 -7.93
N LYS A 543 -10.35 -17.04 -9.07
CA LYS A 543 -11.04 -18.31 -9.29
C LYS A 543 -10.08 -19.49 -9.47
N VAL A 544 -8.90 -19.24 -10.02
CA VAL A 544 -7.86 -20.27 -10.24
C VAL A 544 -6.94 -20.42 -9.01
N ARG A 545 -6.84 -19.40 -8.16
CA ARG A 545 -6.01 -19.36 -6.94
C ARG A 545 -6.07 -20.63 -6.07
N PRO A 546 -7.23 -21.27 -5.84
CA PRO A 546 -7.29 -22.51 -5.05
C PRO A 546 -6.44 -23.65 -5.61
N LEU A 547 -6.29 -23.75 -6.95
CA LEU A 547 -5.43 -24.76 -7.58
C LEU A 547 -3.96 -24.54 -7.25
N TRP A 548 -3.52 -23.28 -7.21
CA TRP A 548 -2.14 -22.92 -6.91
C TRP A 548 -1.82 -23.03 -5.41
N GLU A 549 -2.72 -22.52 -4.56
CA GLU A 549 -2.50 -22.48 -3.11
C GLU A 549 -2.83 -23.80 -2.40
N GLY A 550 -3.37 -24.80 -3.12
CA GLY A 550 -3.72 -26.11 -2.56
C GLY A 550 -4.85 -26.06 -1.52
N LYS A 551 -5.76 -25.09 -1.63
CA LYS A 551 -6.83 -24.83 -0.66
C LYS A 551 -8.16 -25.52 -1.02
N GLU A 552 -9.08 -25.58 -0.05
CA GLU A 552 -10.46 -26.02 -0.28
C GLU A 552 -11.16 -25.14 -1.34
N ASN A 553 -12.06 -25.74 -2.15
CA ASN A 553 -12.74 -25.22 -3.37
C ASN A 553 -12.12 -25.56 -4.73
N ILE A 554 -11.17 -26.52 -4.81
CA ILE A 554 -10.69 -27.06 -6.10
C ILE A 554 -11.79 -27.81 -6.89
N GLN A 555 -12.89 -28.20 -6.23
CA GLN A 555 -14.00 -28.97 -6.83
C GLN A 555 -14.61 -28.32 -8.09
N GLU A 556 -14.69 -26.98 -8.15
CA GLU A 556 -15.19 -26.28 -9.33
C GLU A 556 -14.22 -26.47 -10.52
N LEU A 557 -12.91 -26.38 -10.28
CA LEU A 557 -11.89 -26.61 -11.30
C LEU A 557 -11.80 -28.09 -11.72
N GLU A 558 -11.99 -29.01 -10.77
CA GLU A 558 -12.06 -30.47 -11.03
C GLU A 558 -13.27 -30.86 -11.88
N SER A 559 -14.35 -30.07 -11.86
CA SER A 559 -15.51 -30.30 -12.71
C SER A 559 -15.24 -30.03 -14.21
N GLY A 560 -14.10 -29.39 -14.52
CA GLY A 560 -13.71 -28.99 -15.87
C GLY A 560 -14.40 -27.71 -16.37
N ILE A 561 -15.20 -27.05 -15.52
CA ILE A 561 -15.89 -25.80 -15.86
C ILE A 561 -15.84 -24.82 -14.68
N ILE A 562 -15.32 -23.61 -14.90
CA ILE A 562 -15.54 -22.49 -13.98
C ILE A 562 -16.90 -21.90 -14.31
N SER A 563 -17.84 -21.98 -13.37
CA SER A 563 -19.23 -21.60 -13.56
C SER A 563 -19.50 -20.19 -13.03
N SER A 564 -20.48 -19.51 -13.64
CA SER A 564 -21.05 -18.26 -13.12
C SER A 564 -20.04 -17.13 -12.86
N ILE A 565 -18.94 -17.06 -13.63
CA ILE A 565 -18.03 -15.92 -13.55
C ILE A 565 -18.70 -14.70 -14.18
N THR A 566 -18.53 -13.55 -13.53
CA THR A 566 -18.95 -12.26 -14.07
C THR A 566 -17.73 -11.55 -14.59
N LEU A 567 -17.72 -11.20 -15.88
CA LEU A 567 -16.64 -10.47 -16.54
C LEU A 567 -17.21 -9.20 -17.20
N PHE A 568 -16.35 -8.36 -17.75
CA PHE A 568 -16.71 -7.12 -18.41
C PHE A 568 -16.39 -7.18 -19.90
N ASP A 569 -17.33 -6.75 -20.73
CA ASP A 569 -17.07 -6.57 -22.16
C ASP A 569 -16.23 -5.31 -22.44
N LYS A 570 -15.76 -5.15 -23.68
CA LYS A 570 -14.96 -3.99 -24.12
C LYS A 570 -15.65 -2.62 -23.96
N THR A 571 -16.93 -2.56 -23.59
CA THR A 571 -17.67 -1.32 -23.32
C THR A 571 -17.82 -1.05 -21.81
N GLY A 572 -17.30 -1.94 -20.95
CA GLY A 572 -17.45 -1.87 -19.50
C GLY A 572 -18.75 -2.47 -18.97
N LYS A 573 -19.54 -3.14 -19.81
CA LYS A 573 -20.78 -3.78 -19.37
C LYS A 573 -20.49 -5.13 -18.73
N GLN A 574 -21.08 -5.37 -17.57
CA GLN A 574 -21.03 -6.68 -16.92
C GLN A 574 -21.75 -7.75 -17.75
N VAL A 575 -21.05 -8.87 -17.95
CA VAL A 575 -21.52 -10.10 -18.57
C VAL A 575 -21.44 -11.18 -17.50
N THR A 576 -22.60 -11.49 -16.91
CA THR A 576 -22.75 -12.49 -15.84
C THR A 576 -22.99 -13.89 -16.42
N GLY A 577 -22.70 -14.93 -15.64
CA GLY A 577 -23.07 -16.30 -16.02
C GLY A 577 -22.20 -16.88 -17.13
N ILE A 578 -20.93 -16.43 -17.23
CA ILE A 578 -19.98 -17.03 -18.16
C ILE A 578 -19.53 -18.37 -17.60
N GLU A 579 -19.44 -19.36 -18.48
CA GLU A 579 -18.90 -20.68 -18.18
C GLU A 579 -17.62 -20.86 -19.00
N LEU A 580 -16.50 -21.11 -18.32
CA LEU A 580 -15.19 -21.30 -18.95
C LEU A 580 -14.78 -22.76 -18.84
N GLN A 581 -14.41 -23.37 -19.96
CA GLN A 581 -13.84 -24.71 -19.99
C GLN A 581 -12.44 -24.70 -19.39
N VAL A 582 -12.16 -25.65 -18.51
CA VAL A 582 -10.88 -25.79 -17.80
C VAL A 582 -10.40 -27.23 -17.93
N ASP A 583 -9.09 -27.38 -18.09
CA ASP A 583 -8.40 -28.67 -18.07
C ASP A 583 -7.36 -28.63 -16.96
N ILE A 584 -7.70 -29.23 -15.83
CA ILE A 584 -6.89 -29.15 -14.62
C ILE A 584 -5.55 -29.89 -14.77
N GLU A 585 -5.48 -30.94 -15.60
CA GLU A 585 -4.25 -31.68 -15.85
C GLU A 585 -3.29 -30.85 -16.70
N GLU A 586 -3.81 -30.21 -17.76
CA GLU A 586 -3.04 -29.26 -18.57
C GLU A 586 -2.47 -28.11 -17.71
N LEU A 587 -3.30 -27.52 -16.84
CA LEU A 587 -2.86 -26.45 -15.94
C LEU A 587 -1.79 -26.91 -14.93
N ARG A 588 -1.92 -28.12 -14.36
CA ARG A 588 -0.91 -28.69 -13.46
C ARG A 588 0.42 -28.94 -14.18
N ASN A 589 0.38 -29.40 -15.42
CA ASN A 589 1.58 -29.60 -16.23
C ASN A 589 2.28 -28.26 -16.51
N ILE A 590 1.53 -27.23 -16.92
CA ILE A 590 2.07 -25.87 -17.16
C ILE A 590 2.73 -25.31 -15.89
N LEU A 591 2.07 -25.46 -14.73
CA LEU A 591 2.65 -25.07 -13.43
C LEU A 591 3.97 -25.80 -13.17
N THR A 592 3.97 -27.13 -13.32
CA THR A 592 5.13 -27.97 -13.04
C THR A 592 6.31 -27.61 -13.94
N GLU A 593 6.08 -27.47 -15.25
CA GLU A 593 7.10 -27.08 -16.22
C GLU A 593 7.70 -25.70 -15.91
N ARG A 594 6.85 -24.71 -15.56
CA ARG A 594 7.32 -23.35 -15.26
C ARG A 594 8.13 -23.28 -13.96
N ILE A 595 7.74 -24.04 -12.94
CA ILE A 595 8.47 -24.16 -11.67
C ILE A 595 9.78 -24.92 -11.88
N GLU A 596 9.76 -25.98 -12.69
CA GLU A 596 10.95 -26.76 -13.05
C GLU A 596 12.03 -25.89 -13.68
N LYS A 597 11.68 -25.00 -14.61
CA LYS A 597 12.62 -23.99 -15.15
C LYS A 597 13.24 -23.12 -14.04
N GLY A 598 12.45 -22.71 -13.05
CA GLY A 598 12.94 -21.95 -11.90
C GLY A 598 13.96 -22.71 -11.05
N VAL A 599 13.69 -23.98 -10.78
CA VAL A 599 14.59 -24.86 -10.01
C VAL A 599 15.89 -25.15 -10.77
N ILE A 600 15.81 -25.38 -12.08
CA ILE A 600 17.00 -25.50 -12.95
C ILE A 600 17.86 -24.24 -12.82
N ASN A 601 17.25 -23.06 -12.97
CA ASN A 601 17.95 -21.78 -12.85
C ASN A 601 18.59 -21.58 -11.48
N PHE A 602 17.95 -22.05 -10.40
CA PHE A 602 18.52 -22.02 -9.06
C PHE A 602 19.81 -22.85 -8.95
N PHE A 603 19.80 -24.11 -9.41
CA PHE A 603 20.98 -24.97 -9.34
C PHE A 603 22.13 -24.49 -10.24
N GLU A 604 21.82 -23.95 -11.42
CA GLU A 604 22.81 -23.32 -12.30
C GLU A 604 23.45 -22.09 -11.64
N ALA A 605 22.64 -21.21 -11.05
CA ALA A 605 23.13 -20.05 -10.31
C ALA A 605 23.97 -20.46 -9.09
N LEU A 606 23.53 -21.47 -8.35
CA LEU A 606 24.24 -22.05 -7.21
C LEU A 606 25.61 -22.54 -7.64
N SER A 607 25.67 -23.41 -8.65
CA SER A 607 26.91 -24.01 -9.15
C SER A 607 27.93 -22.93 -9.59
N GLN A 608 27.48 -21.92 -10.33
CA GLN A 608 28.32 -20.81 -10.78
C GLN A 608 28.85 -19.99 -9.59
N SER A 609 27.98 -19.67 -8.65
CA SER A 609 28.28 -18.79 -7.51
C SER A 609 29.29 -19.41 -6.56
N PHE A 610 29.12 -20.69 -6.23
CA PHE A 610 30.09 -21.41 -5.41
C PHE A 610 31.43 -21.61 -6.15
N SER A 611 31.40 -21.96 -7.45
CA SER A 611 32.63 -22.11 -8.25
C SER A 611 33.49 -20.85 -8.28
N PHE A 612 32.85 -19.66 -8.26
CA PHE A 612 33.55 -18.38 -8.24
C PHE A 612 34.04 -17.99 -6.83
N ASN A 613 33.21 -18.16 -5.81
CA ASN A 613 33.41 -17.57 -4.48
C ASN A 613 34.04 -18.51 -3.43
N THR A 614 34.08 -19.83 -3.67
CA THR A 614 34.51 -20.82 -2.65
C THR A 614 35.68 -21.71 -3.12
N LYS A 615 36.60 -21.19 -3.94
CA LYS A 615 37.71 -21.96 -4.54
C LYS A 615 38.61 -22.67 -3.53
N ASP A 616 38.73 -22.13 -2.32
CA ASP A 616 39.60 -22.66 -1.26
C ASP A 616 38.84 -23.42 -0.16
N GLU A 617 37.51 -23.56 -0.26
CA GLU A 617 36.68 -24.17 0.78
C GLU A 617 36.16 -25.55 0.38
N LYS A 618 36.20 -26.51 1.31
CA LYS A 618 35.69 -27.87 1.08
C LYS A 618 34.19 -27.92 1.38
N ILE A 619 33.37 -27.93 0.34
CA ILE A 619 31.92 -28.08 0.47
C ILE A 619 31.59 -29.54 0.79
N ASN A 620 31.01 -29.77 1.98
CA ASN A 620 30.56 -31.11 2.39
C ASN A 620 29.06 -31.31 2.18
N GLU A 621 28.26 -30.29 2.48
CA GLU A 621 26.79 -30.24 2.39
C GLU A 621 26.36 -28.79 2.17
N ILE A 622 25.30 -28.57 1.38
CA ILE A 622 24.66 -27.27 1.15
C ILE A 622 23.22 -27.34 1.65
N ASN A 623 22.86 -26.43 2.55
CA ASN A 623 21.50 -26.30 3.10
C ASN A 623 20.66 -25.42 2.18
N ILE A 624 19.62 -25.96 1.57
CA ILE A 624 18.68 -25.22 0.72
C ILE A 624 17.47 -24.85 1.57
N PHE A 625 17.25 -23.55 1.77
CA PHE A 625 16.07 -23.03 2.46
C PHE A 625 15.02 -22.56 1.46
N LEU A 626 13.85 -23.19 1.51
CA LEU A 626 12.69 -22.69 0.77
C LEU A 626 12.09 -21.49 1.50
N ALA A 627 11.95 -20.36 0.81
CA ALA A 627 11.42 -19.12 1.34
C ALA A 627 10.25 -18.62 0.49
N GLY A 628 9.51 -17.63 1.01
CA GLY A 628 8.34 -17.09 0.34
C GLY A 628 7.12 -18.01 0.39
N ASN A 629 5.93 -17.43 0.25
CA ASN A 629 4.68 -18.16 0.45
C ASN A 629 4.39 -19.18 -0.66
N SER A 630 4.91 -18.97 -1.88
CA SER A 630 4.72 -19.87 -3.01
C SER A 630 5.48 -21.19 -2.83
N SER A 631 6.55 -21.20 -2.03
CA SER A 631 7.32 -22.40 -1.73
C SER A 631 6.58 -23.43 -0.86
N LYS A 632 5.39 -23.09 -0.33
CA LYS A 632 4.52 -24.06 0.36
C LYS A 632 3.91 -25.09 -0.58
N SER A 633 3.96 -24.86 -1.89
CA SER A 633 3.40 -25.77 -2.88
C SER A 633 4.14 -27.11 -2.89
N GLN A 634 3.39 -28.21 -2.87
CA GLN A 634 3.94 -29.56 -2.99
C GLN A 634 4.70 -29.75 -4.31
N ILE A 635 4.26 -29.09 -5.39
CA ILE A 635 4.93 -29.14 -6.70
C ILE A 635 6.38 -28.65 -6.58
N VAL A 636 6.61 -27.55 -5.85
CA VAL A 636 7.95 -26.99 -5.64
C VAL A 636 8.84 -28.00 -4.93
N LYS A 637 8.33 -28.61 -3.87
CA LYS A 637 9.06 -29.63 -3.11
C LYS A 637 9.41 -30.86 -3.96
N ASP A 638 8.45 -31.36 -4.74
CA ASP A 638 8.66 -32.54 -5.58
C ASP A 638 9.72 -32.29 -6.67
N VAL A 639 9.67 -31.11 -7.31
CA VAL A 639 10.67 -30.67 -8.29
C VAL A 639 12.04 -30.53 -7.64
N PHE A 640 12.14 -29.89 -6.46
CA PHE A 640 13.43 -29.77 -5.76
C PHE A 640 14.03 -31.13 -5.41
N ASN A 641 13.24 -32.07 -4.88
CA ASN A 641 13.74 -33.41 -4.55
C ASN A 641 14.27 -34.14 -5.79
N LYS A 642 13.55 -34.05 -6.93
CA LYS A 642 14.02 -34.60 -8.21
C LYS A 642 15.38 -34.02 -8.60
N TYR A 643 15.56 -32.70 -8.54
CA TYR A 643 16.80 -32.05 -8.97
C TYR A 643 17.95 -32.21 -7.97
N ILE A 644 17.68 -32.28 -6.67
CA ILE A 644 18.69 -32.60 -5.66
C ILE A 644 19.34 -33.96 -5.95
N ASP A 645 18.54 -34.96 -6.28
CA ASP A 645 19.02 -36.30 -6.63
C ASP A 645 19.85 -36.29 -7.92
N GLU A 646 19.41 -35.54 -8.93
CA GLU A 646 20.11 -35.44 -10.22
C GLU A 646 21.44 -34.67 -10.09
N GLU A 647 21.44 -33.51 -9.45
CA GLU A 647 22.63 -32.67 -9.26
C GLU A 647 23.65 -33.32 -8.32
N SER A 648 23.20 -33.96 -7.23
CA SER A 648 24.12 -34.71 -6.36
C SER A 648 24.85 -35.80 -7.14
N LYS A 649 24.14 -36.55 -8.00
CA LYS A 649 24.76 -37.58 -8.85
C LYS A 649 25.77 -36.98 -9.83
N LYS A 650 25.42 -35.89 -10.53
CA LYS A 650 26.32 -35.21 -11.48
C LYS A 650 27.63 -34.79 -10.79
N ILE A 651 27.54 -34.20 -9.61
CA ILE A 651 28.72 -33.74 -8.85
C ILE A 651 29.55 -34.94 -8.36
N LEU A 652 28.93 -35.95 -7.76
CA LEU A 652 29.65 -37.15 -7.27
C LEU A 652 30.36 -37.89 -8.41
N GLU A 653 29.73 -38.00 -9.58
CA GLU A 653 30.32 -38.58 -10.79
C GLU A 653 31.51 -37.74 -11.29
N ALA A 654 31.38 -36.41 -11.35
CA ALA A 654 32.46 -35.52 -11.77
C ALA A 654 33.71 -35.62 -10.86
N PHE A 655 33.52 -35.87 -9.57
CA PHE A 655 34.60 -36.01 -8.59
C PHE A 655 35.04 -37.46 -8.31
N ASN A 656 34.55 -38.46 -9.06
CA ASN A 656 34.85 -39.89 -8.87
C ASN A 656 34.60 -40.40 -7.44
N ILE A 657 33.58 -39.87 -6.76
CA ILE A 657 33.20 -40.30 -5.40
C ILE A 657 32.23 -41.48 -5.52
N THR A 658 32.62 -42.65 -5.03
CA THR A 658 31.86 -43.91 -5.16
C THR A 658 30.65 -44.03 -4.21
N ASP A 659 30.44 -43.06 -3.32
CA ASP A 659 29.32 -43.05 -2.38
C ASP A 659 28.05 -42.50 -3.04
N LYS A 660 27.30 -43.39 -3.70
CA LYS A 660 26.09 -43.05 -4.45
C LYS A 660 24.88 -42.67 -3.57
N GLU A 661 24.96 -42.88 -2.26
CA GLU A 661 23.89 -42.53 -1.31
C GLU A 661 24.12 -41.18 -0.62
N LYS A 662 25.30 -40.57 -0.81
CA LYS A 662 25.61 -39.26 -0.24
C LYS A 662 24.82 -38.15 -0.94
N SER A 663 23.86 -37.53 -0.26
CA SER A 663 23.28 -36.26 -0.73
C SER A 663 24.22 -35.10 -0.41
N LEU A 664 24.49 -34.23 -1.40
CA LEU A 664 25.25 -32.99 -1.17
C LEU A 664 24.36 -31.83 -0.75
N PHE A 665 23.05 -31.98 -0.91
CA PHE A 665 22.08 -30.94 -0.61
C PHE A 665 21.09 -31.43 0.45
N LYS A 666 20.73 -30.51 1.35
CA LYS A 666 19.71 -30.74 2.36
C LYS A 666 18.61 -29.71 2.21
N LEU A 667 17.41 -30.15 1.85
CA LEU A 667 16.26 -29.28 1.65
C LEU A 667 15.53 -29.03 2.98
N TYR A 668 15.29 -27.77 3.29
CA TYR A 668 14.49 -27.33 4.42
C TYR A 668 13.19 -26.71 3.92
N PRO A 669 12.03 -27.15 4.44
CA PRO A 669 10.73 -26.60 4.04
C PRO A 669 10.58 -25.15 4.48
N PRO A 670 9.60 -24.39 3.96
CA PRO A 670 9.35 -23.03 4.42
C PRO A 670 8.96 -22.97 5.90
N LEU A 671 9.47 -21.97 6.62
CA LEU A 671 9.15 -21.77 8.04
C LEU A 671 7.63 -21.63 8.27
N GLY A 672 7.14 -22.21 9.36
CA GLY A 672 5.72 -22.18 9.74
C GLY A 672 4.83 -23.15 8.95
N THR A 673 5.41 -24.09 8.20
CA THR A 673 4.71 -25.28 7.68
C THR A 673 4.76 -26.41 8.70
N ASP A 674 3.79 -27.34 8.66
CA ASP A 674 3.77 -28.51 9.55
C ASP A 674 5.10 -29.28 9.49
N GLU A 675 5.69 -29.43 8.29
CA GLU A 675 6.99 -30.08 8.11
C GLU A 675 8.15 -29.33 8.77
N ALA A 676 8.13 -27.99 8.74
CA ALA A 676 9.13 -27.18 9.42
C ALA A 676 8.99 -27.33 10.95
N LEU A 677 7.76 -27.30 11.46
CA LEU A 677 7.45 -27.48 12.88
C LEU A 677 7.93 -28.86 13.36
N ASP A 678 7.65 -29.92 12.59
CA ASP A 678 8.12 -31.28 12.88
C ASP A 678 9.66 -31.37 12.99
N ILE A 679 10.39 -30.67 12.10
CA ILE A 679 11.86 -30.63 12.17
C ILE A 679 12.31 -29.89 13.45
N GLN A 680 11.65 -28.79 13.79
CA GLN A 680 11.97 -27.98 14.96
C GLN A 680 11.69 -28.72 16.28
N GLU A 681 10.57 -29.45 16.37
CA GLU A 681 10.28 -30.31 17.54
C GLU A 681 11.35 -31.39 17.72
N LYS A 682 11.77 -32.04 16.63
CA LYS A 682 12.83 -33.07 16.66
C LYS A 682 14.18 -32.50 17.11
N LEU A 683 14.40 -31.21 16.89
CA LEU A 683 15.58 -30.47 17.38
C LEU A 683 15.42 -29.99 18.84
N GLY A 684 14.28 -30.25 19.49
CA GLY A 684 14.01 -29.87 20.87
C GLY A 684 13.66 -28.40 21.05
N ILE A 685 13.25 -27.71 19.98
CA ILE A 685 12.86 -26.29 20.02
C ILE A 685 11.42 -26.20 20.55
N ASN A 686 11.21 -25.35 21.55
CA ASN A 686 9.87 -25.14 22.13
C ASN A 686 8.95 -24.43 21.11
N LEU A 687 7.79 -25.04 20.81
CA LEU A 687 6.77 -24.56 19.86
C LEU A 687 5.58 -23.81 20.52
N ASP A 688 5.61 -23.49 21.81
CA ASP A 688 4.44 -23.04 22.60
C ASP A 688 3.69 -21.79 22.06
N SER A 689 4.19 -21.11 21.01
CA SER A 689 3.54 -19.97 20.38
C SER A 689 3.81 -19.87 18.86
N GLU A 690 2.95 -20.46 18.03
CA GLU A 690 3.03 -20.38 16.56
C GLU A 690 2.89 -18.95 16.01
N ILE A 691 2.14 -18.08 16.69
CA ILE A 691 1.86 -16.71 16.25
C ILE A 691 3.08 -15.80 16.40
N GLU A 692 3.93 -16.06 17.40
CA GLU A 692 5.09 -15.22 17.73
C GLU A 692 6.35 -15.62 16.97
N ARG A 693 6.35 -16.79 16.31
CA ARG A 693 7.51 -17.29 15.56
C ARG A 693 7.56 -16.79 14.12
N PRO A 694 8.76 -16.65 13.54
CA PRO A 694 8.90 -16.37 12.13
C PRO A 694 8.35 -17.53 11.28
N ASN A 695 7.62 -17.18 10.23
CA ASN A 695 7.18 -18.09 9.18
C ASN A 695 7.68 -17.61 7.81
N CYS A 696 7.30 -18.25 6.72
CA CYS A 696 7.72 -17.87 5.37
C CYS A 696 7.36 -16.42 4.97
N LYS A 697 6.43 -15.75 5.66
CA LYS A 697 6.01 -14.36 5.41
C LYS A 697 6.66 -13.37 6.37
N THR A 698 6.81 -13.74 7.63
CA THR A 698 7.37 -12.86 8.66
C THR A 698 8.89 -13.03 8.81
N GLY A 699 9.47 -14.12 8.29
CA GLY A 699 10.86 -14.50 8.48
C GLY A 699 11.87 -13.45 7.99
N VAL A 700 11.55 -12.73 6.92
CA VAL A 700 12.37 -11.59 6.45
C VAL A 700 12.42 -10.51 7.54
N ALA A 701 11.27 -10.04 8.01
CA ALA A 701 11.18 -8.97 9.01
C ALA A 701 11.90 -9.34 10.33
N PHE A 702 11.79 -10.60 10.78
CA PHE A 702 12.55 -11.11 11.93
C PHE A 702 14.06 -11.12 11.67
N GLY A 703 14.47 -11.54 10.47
CA GLY A 703 15.86 -11.56 10.04
C GLY A 703 16.52 -10.18 10.01
N LEU A 704 15.75 -9.14 9.63
CA LEU A 704 16.20 -7.75 9.69
C LEU A 704 16.60 -7.32 11.11
N LEU A 705 15.77 -7.66 12.12
CA LEU A 705 16.09 -7.32 13.50
C LEU A 705 17.22 -8.16 14.09
N LYS A 706 17.41 -9.41 13.62
CA LYS A 706 18.56 -10.25 14.00
C LYS A 706 19.88 -9.77 13.36
N SER A 707 19.81 -9.19 12.15
CA SER A 707 20.96 -8.63 11.41
C SER A 707 21.29 -7.16 11.71
N ARG A 708 20.50 -6.50 12.56
CA ARG A 708 20.63 -5.07 12.86
C ARG A 708 22.05 -4.67 13.26
N VAL A 709 22.39 -3.40 13.03
CA VAL A 709 23.63 -2.81 13.56
C VAL A 709 23.62 -2.89 15.09
N GLY A 710 24.59 -3.63 15.66
CA GLY A 710 24.68 -3.92 17.09
C GLY A 710 24.13 -5.30 17.49
N GLY A 711 23.53 -6.05 16.57
CA GLY A 711 23.19 -7.47 16.74
C GLY A 711 24.42 -8.37 16.74
N ARG A 712 24.19 -9.68 16.97
CA ARG A 712 25.25 -10.70 17.09
C ARG A 712 25.66 -11.34 15.77
N ILE A 713 24.96 -11.06 14.68
CA ILE A 713 25.26 -11.58 13.34
C ILE A 713 25.73 -10.41 12.47
N LYS A 714 26.94 -10.52 11.92
CA LYS A 714 27.47 -9.59 10.93
C LYS A 714 27.09 -10.07 9.54
N VAL A 715 26.49 -9.20 8.73
CA VAL A 715 26.19 -9.49 7.33
C VAL A 715 27.24 -8.83 6.43
N VAL A 716 27.75 -9.58 5.46
CA VAL A 716 28.69 -9.13 4.43
C VAL A 716 28.10 -9.47 3.07
N ASP A 717 27.65 -8.44 2.35
CA ASP A 717 27.12 -8.56 1.00
C ASP A 717 28.26 -8.50 -0.03
N LYS A 718 28.56 -9.63 -0.69
CA LYS A 718 29.54 -9.70 -1.78
C LYS A 718 28.91 -9.49 -3.16
N ASN A 719 27.59 -9.28 -3.25
CA ASN A 719 26.91 -8.96 -4.50
C ASN A 719 27.07 -7.49 -4.91
N LEU A 720 27.47 -6.63 -3.97
CA LEU A 720 27.63 -5.20 -4.19
C LEU A 720 29.10 -4.85 -4.42
N SER A 721 29.39 -4.21 -5.56
CA SER A 721 30.66 -3.53 -5.82
C SER A 721 30.41 -2.02 -5.80
N ASP A 722 31.14 -1.26 -4.98
CA ASP A 722 30.92 0.18 -4.77
C ASP A 722 29.45 0.56 -4.43
N ASN A 723 28.76 -0.35 -3.70
CA ASN A 723 27.34 -0.29 -3.34
C ASN A 723 26.35 -0.42 -4.51
N GLU A 724 26.79 -0.80 -5.72
CA GLU A 724 25.91 -1.07 -6.86
C GLU A 724 25.81 -2.58 -7.15
N ILE A 725 24.68 -3.00 -7.70
CA ILE A 725 24.44 -4.39 -8.10
C ILE A 725 25.25 -4.76 -9.35
N SER A 726 25.47 -6.06 -9.57
CA SER A 726 26.05 -6.54 -10.83
C SER A 726 25.15 -6.25 -12.03
N PHE A 727 25.72 -6.22 -13.24
CA PHE A 727 24.95 -6.04 -14.46
C PHE A 727 23.89 -7.15 -14.59
N LYS A 728 22.69 -6.82 -15.09
CA LYS A 728 21.52 -7.71 -15.02
C LYS A 728 21.53 -8.82 -16.08
N TYR A 729 22.18 -8.62 -17.21
CA TYR A 729 21.98 -9.44 -18.41
C TYR A 729 23.24 -10.12 -18.93
N TYR A 730 23.12 -11.36 -19.37
CA TYR A 730 24.08 -11.99 -20.27
C TYR A 730 23.84 -11.44 -21.68
N LEU A 731 24.92 -11.06 -22.38
CA LEU A 731 24.84 -10.53 -23.75
C LEU A 731 25.48 -11.49 -24.74
N GLY A 732 24.88 -11.62 -25.92
CA GLY A 732 25.29 -12.64 -26.86
C GLY A 732 24.59 -12.57 -28.21
N TYR A 733 24.71 -13.67 -28.95
CA TYR A 733 24.19 -13.81 -30.31
C TYR A 733 23.74 -15.27 -30.60
N PRO A 734 22.93 -15.49 -31.64
CA PRO A 734 22.44 -16.81 -32.00
C PRO A 734 23.49 -17.66 -32.72
N ILE A 735 23.63 -18.92 -32.30
CA ILE A 735 24.31 -19.98 -33.05
C ILE A 735 23.33 -21.12 -33.26
N LYS A 736 22.94 -21.38 -34.51
CA LYS A 736 22.02 -22.48 -34.90
C LYS A 736 20.71 -22.51 -34.09
N GLY A 737 20.14 -21.33 -33.78
CA GLY A 737 18.90 -21.19 -33.03
C GLY A 737 19.05 -21.28 -31.50
N LYS A 738 20.28 -21.36 -30.99
CA LYS A 738 20.59 -21.33 -29.55
C LYS A 738 21.31 -20.04 -29.18
N PHE A 739 21.05 -19.54 -27.99
CA PHE A 739 21.72 -18.35 -27.45
C PHE A 739 23.14 -18.70 -26.99
N PHE A 740 24.12 -17.95 -27.47
CA PHE A 740 25.52 -18.05 -27.07
C PHE A 740 25.95 -16.77 -26.36
N VAL A 741 26.47 -16.90 -25.14
CA VAL A 741 26.93 -15.76 -24.33
C VAL A 741 28.33 -15.34 -24.76
N GLU A 742 28.48 -14.09 -25.18
CA GLU A 742 29.77 -13.47 -25.50
C GLU A 742 30.28 -12.61 -24.34
N ILE A 743 29.40 -11.83 -23.71
CA ILE A 743 29.74 -10.97 -22.58
C ILE A 743 28.92 -11.40 -21.36
N ASN A 744 29.63 -11.79 -20.29
CA ASN A 744 29.02 -12.28 -19.06
C ASN A 744 28.59 -11.09 -18.18
N LYS A 745 27.48 -11.25 -17.46
CA LYS A 745 26.93 -10.23 -16.58
C LYS A 745 27.83 -9.87 -15.37
N ASN A 746 28.75 -10.77 -15.00
CA ASN A 746 29.73 -10.56 -13.92
C ASN A 746 30.98 -9.79 -14.38
N ASN A 747 31.03 -9.35 -15.64
CA ASN A 747 32.08 -8.49 -16.16
C ASN A 747 32.05 -7.10 -15.47
N GLU A 748 33.20 -6.43 -15.43
CA GLU A 748 33.40 -5.17 -14.71
C GLU A 748 32.69 -3.99 -15.41
N TYR A 749 32.15 -3.07 -14.61
CA TYR A 749 31.66 -1.79 -15.11
C TYR A 749 32.78 -0.96 -15.75
N ASN A 750 32.39 -0.12 -16.71
CA ASN A 750 33.25 0.85 -17.40
C ASN A 750 34.41 0.27 -18.20
N LYS A 751 34.39 -1.04 -18.48
CA LYS A 751 35.39 -1.75 -19.28
C LYS A 751 34.82 -2.16 -20.63
N TRP A 752 35.60 -1.93 -21.69
CA TRP A 752 35.19 -2.27 -23.06
C TRP A 752 35.42 -3.76 -23.36
N TYR A 753 34.38 -4.42 -23.85
CA TYR A 753 34.40 -5.81 -24.28
C TYR A 753 34.10 -5.87 -25.77
N LYS A 754 34.96 -6.57 -26.52
CA LYS A 754 34.73 -6.84 -27.95
C LYS A 754 33.46 -7.69 -28.07
N PHE A 755 32.58 -7.35 -29.01
CA PHE A 755 31.33 -8.09 -29.23
C PHE A 755 31.26 -8.70 -30.63
N ILE A 756 31.33 -7.87 -31.67
CA ILE A 756 31.20 -8.31 -33.07
C ILE A 756 32.01 -7.39 -33.99
N ASP A 757 32.33 -7.85 -35.20
CA ASP A 757 32.99 -7.04 -36.21
C ASP A 757 32.09 -5.88 -36.71
N ALA A 758 32.70 -4.82 -37.23
CA ALA A 758 31.99 -3.65 -37.75
C ALA A 758 31.80 -3.70 -39.28
N SER A 759 31.65 -4.88 -39.90
CA SER A 759 31.51 -4.97 -41.36
C SER A 759 30.16 -4.48 -41.88
N PHE A 760 29.13 -4.49 -41.02
CA PHE A 760 27.76 -4.08 -41.36
C PHE A 760 27.34 -2.84 -40.56
N ASP A 761 26.45 -2.04 -41.14
CA ASP A 761 25.91 -0.83 -40.51
C ASP A 761 24.89 -1.13 -39.40
N THR A 762 24.62 -2.41 -39.15
CA THR A 762 23.69 -2.88 -38.13
C THR A 762 24.21 -4.15 -37.46
N PHE A 763 23.88 -4.34 -36.18
CA PHE A 763 24.10 -5.59 -35.47
C PHE A 763 22.93 -5.89 -34.53
N GLU A 764 22.80 -7.16 -34.16
CA GLU A 764 21.76 -7.63 -33.24
C GLU A 764 22.39 -8.06 -31.93
N LEU A 765 21.85 -7.56 -30.83
CA LEU A 765 22.23 -7.95 -29.48
C LEU A 765 21.10 -8.77 -28.88
N TYR A 766 21.43 -9.99 -28.47
CA TYR A 766 20.52 -10.85 -27.72
C TYR A 766 20.92 -10.82 -26.25
N TYR A 767 19.93 -10.76 -25.37
CA TYR A 767 20.19 -10.65 -23.93
C TYR A 767 19.12 -11.33 -23.07
N THR A 768 19.56 -11.87 -21.92
CA THR A 768 18.68 -12.51 -20.93
C THR A 768 19.27 -12.39 -19.52
N SER A 769 18.42 -12.33 -18.50
CA SER A 769 18.83 -12.36 -17.10
C SER A 769 18.96 -13.78 -16.54
N LEU A 770 18.52 -14.80 -17.28
CA LEU A 770 18.41 -16.17 -16.79
C LEU A 770 19.79 -16.86 -16.68
N PRO A 771 20.13 -17.47 -15.53
CA PRO A 771 21.40 -18.17 -15.32
C PRO A 771 21.68 -19.31 -16.30
N GLU A 772 20.65 -20.02 -16.77
CA GLU A 772 20.77 -21.13 -17.72
C GLU A 772 21.40 -20.73 -19.07
N ALA A 773 21.48 -19.43 -19.39
CA ALA A 773 22.13 -18.90 -20.57
C ALA A 773 23.58 -19.39 -20.75
N MET A 774 24.30 -19.62 -19.64
CA MET A 774 25.69 -20.11 -19.66
C MET A 774 25.84 -21.53 -20.20
N THR A 775 24.76 -22.32 -20.24
CA THR A 775 24.80 -23.70 -20.75
C THR A 775 24.66 -23.79 -22.27
N SER A 776 24.49 -22.65 -22.98
CA SER A 776 24.24 -22.57 -24.43
C SER A 776 23.03 -23.38 -24.92
N ASN A 777 22.11 -23.74 -24.04
CA ASN A 777 20.93 -24.56 -24.37
C ASN A 777 19.63 -23.75 -24.54
N VAL A 778 19.64 -22.46 -24.19
CA VAL A 778 18.48 -21.58 -24.29
C VAL A 778 18.09 -21.38 -25.75
N ASN A 779 16.81 -21.61 -26.07
CA ASN A 779 16.28 -21.32 -27.39
C ASN A 779 16.31 -19.80 -27.63
N ILE A 780 16.76 -19.38 -28.81
CA ILE A 780 16.85 -17.95 -29.14
C ILE A 780 15.48 -17.25 -29.08
N GLU A 781 14.38 -18.00 -29.29
CA GLU A 781 13.01 -17.48 -29.21
C GLU A 781 12.60 -17.09 -27.77
N GLU A 782 13.33 -17.56 -26.76
CA GLU A 782 13.08 -17.27 -25.33
C GLU A 782 13.93 -16.08 -24.83
N VAL A 783 14.74 -15.45 -25.69
CA VAL A 783 15.71 -14.40 -25.34
C VAL A 783 15.31 -13.06 -25.96
N GLN A 784 15.53 -11.95 -25.23
CA GLN A 784 15.24 -10.62 -25.73
C GLN A 784 16.23 -10.23 -26.84
N ARG A 785 15.78 -9.40 -27.79
CA ARG A 785 16.57 -8.97 -28.94
C ARG A 785 16.41 -7.46 -29.17
N LYS A 786 17.55 -6.77 -29.31
CA LYS A 786 17.62 -5.38 -29.80
C LYS A 786 18.49 -5.31 -31.05
N MET A 787 18.10 -4.44 -31.98
CA MET A 787 18.87 -4.14 -33.19
C MET A 787 19.46 -2.74 -33.05
N TYR A 788 20.75 -2.61 -33.34
CA TYR A 788 21.48 -1.36 -33.30
C TYR A 788 22.01 -1.00 -34.68
N SER A 789 22.22 0.29 -34.91
CA SER A 789 22.89 0.82 -36.10
C SER A 789 24.22 1.47 -35.71
N ILE A 790 25.23 1.32 -36.55
CA ILE A 790 26.54 1.96 -36.37
C ILE A 790 26.85 2.87 -37.57
N ASP A 791 27.39 4.06 -37.27
CA ASP A 791 27.68 5.08 -38.30
C ASP A 791 29.02 4.83 -39.02
N VAL A 792 29.82 3.86 -38.56
CA VAL A 792 31.13 3.52 -39.12
C VAL A 792 31.20 2.04 -39.37
N THR A 793 31.40 1.68 -40.64
CA THR A 793 31.64 0.31 -41.08
C THR A 793 33.04 0.16 -41.67
N SER A 794 33.59 -1.04 -41.58
CA SER A 794 34.93 -1.34 -42.07
C SER A 794 35.07 -2.81 -42.41
N GLU A 795 35.73 -3.12 -43.53
CA GLU A 795 36.12 -4.49 -43.90
C GLU A 795 37.43 -4.93 -43.20
N ASP A 796 38.08 -4.02 -42.46
CA ASP A 796 39.25 -4.32 -41.62
C ASP A 796 38.81 -5.12 -40.38
N GLU A 797 39.27 -6.37 -40.25
CA GLU A 797 38.96 -7.29 -39.14
C GLU A 797 39.41 -6.75 -37.77
N ASP A 798 40.37 -5.81 -37.74
CA ASP A 798 40.80 -5.15 -36.52
C ASP A 798 39.79 -4.10 -36.02
N VAL A 799 38.74 -3.78 -36.79
CA VAL A 799 37.69 -2.82 -36.44
C VAL A 799 36.44 -3.54 -35.95
N ASN A 800 36.13 -3.36 -34.66
CA ASN A 800 35.08 -4.09 -33.98
C ASN A 800 34.13 -3.14 -33.23
N VAL A 801 32.92 -3.64 -32.97
CA VAL A 801 31.98 -3.07 -32.01
C VAL A 801 32.36 -3.54 -30.62
N TYR A 802 32.50 -2.58 -29.71
CA TYR A 802 32.75 -2.80 -28.30
C TYR A 802 31.55 -2.38 -27.48
N ILE A 803 31.27 -3.13 -26.42
CA ILE A 803 30.21 -2.85 -25.45
C ILE A 803 30.83 -2.72 -24.05
N ARG A 804 30.36 -1.77 -23.25
CA ARG A 804 30.68 -1.67 -21.82
C ARG A 804 29.42 -1.49 -20.99
N PHE A 805 29.47 -1.93 -19.74
CA PHE A 805 28.40 -1.69 -18.77
C PHE A 805 28.63 -0.35 -18.08
N VAL A 806 27.60 0.47 -17.98
CA VAL A 806 27.68 1.76 -17.26
C VAL A 806 26.73 1.82 -16.07
N ASP A 807 25.59 1.14 -16.15
CA ASP A 807 24.61 0.98 -15.06
C ASP A 807 24.01 -0.44 -15.13
N PRO A 808 23.28 -0.95 -14.10
CA PRO A 808 22.84 -2.35 -14.04
C PRO A 808 22.02 -2.88 -15.21
N SER A 809 21.28 -2.03 -15.92
CA SER A 809 20.58 -2.35 -17.18
C SER A 809 21.14 -1.60 -18.39
N THR A 810 22.17 -0.77 -18.22
CA THR A 810 22.58 0.19 -19.25
C THR A 810 23.94 -0.12 -19.82
N ILE A 811 23.99 -0.14 -21.15
CA ILE A 811 25.20 -0.36 -21.91
C ILE A 811 25.59 0.89 -22.68
N GLU A 812 26.87 0.97 -23.00
CA GLU A 812 27.38 1.84 -24.05
C GLU A 812 28.06 1.01 -25.11
N TYR A 813 27.95 1.42 -26.37
CA TYR A 813 28.64 0.79 -27.49
C TYR A 813 29.38 1.79 -28.37
N VAL A 814 30.46 1.32 -28.99
CA VAL A 814 31.33 2.13 -29.85
C VAL A 814 32.07 1.27 -30.88
N VAL A 815 32.43 1.85 -32.02
CA VAL A 815 33.29 1.23 -33.03
C VAL A 815 34.73 1.70 -32.82
N ALA A 816 35.67 0.78 -32.71
CA ALA A 816 37.08 1.09 -32.52
C ALA A 816 37.99 0.03 -33.14
N LYS A 817 39.27 0.39 -33.33
CA LYS A 817 40.32 -0.60 -33.59
C LYS A 817 40.76 -1.26 -32.29
N ASP A 818 41.11 -2.54 -32.35
CA ASP A 818 41.64 -3.31 -31.22
C ASP A 818 42.78 -2.60 -30.47
N SER A 819 43.70 -1.98 -31.20
CA SER A 819 44.87 -1.29 -30.64
C SER A 819 44.58 0.10 -30.07
N GLU A 820 43.37 0.61 -30.25
CA GLU A 820 42.97 1.99 -29.95
C GLU A 820 41.87 2.09 -28.88
N ILE A 821 41.13 1.00 -28.60
CA ILE A 821 40.02 0.99 -27.63
C ILE A 821 40.47 1.41 -26.22
N GLU A 822 41.59 0.87 -25.72
CA GLU A 822 42.16 1.19 -24.40
C GLU A 822 42.76 2.61 -24.34
N LYS A 823 43.05 3.22 -25.49
CA LYS A 823 43.57 4.59 -25.58
C LYS A 823 42.47 5.65 -25.62
N GLY A 824 41.20 5.23 -25.71
CA GLY A 824 40.06 6.13 -25.86
C GLY A 824 39.90 6.73 -27.27
N ASN A 825 40.57 6.14 -28.27
CA ASN A 825 40.52 6.60 -29.66
C ASN A 825 39.46 5.80 -30.43
N TYR A 826 38.27 6.36 -30.53
CA TYR A 826 37.11 5.71 -31.14
C TYR A 826 36.89 6.17 -32.58
N LEU A 827 36.37 5.28 -33.42
CA LEU A 827 36.00 5.58 -34.80
C LEU A 827 34.57 6.12 -34.88
N SER A 828 33.69 5.76 -33.94
CA SER A 828 32.34 6.30 -33.79
C SER A 828 32.17 7.08 -32.48
N ASN A 829 31.06 7.82 -32.37
CA ASN A 829 30.61 8.32 -31.07
C ASN A 829 30.20 7.15 -30.16
N ILE A 830 30.35 7.35 -28.85
CA ILE A 830 29.77 6.44 -27.85
C ILE A 830 28.26 6.63 -27.85
N VAL A 831 27.53 5.53 -27.96
CA VAL A 831 26.06 5.52 -27.87
C VAL A 831 25.65 4.77 -26.61
N LYS A 832 24.74 5.36 -25.83
CA LYS A 832 24.19 4.78 -24.58
C LYS A 832 22.79 4.23 -24.85
N ASP A 833 22.50 3.02 -24.37
CA ASP A 833 21.18 2.38 -24.46
C ASP A 833 20.88 1.55 -23.19
N GLU A 834 19.62 1.56 -22.76
CA GLU A 834 19.13 0.82 -21.60
C GLU A 834 18.35 -0.43 -22.01
N LEU A 835 18.79 -1.61 -21.58
CA LEU A 835 18.14 -2.91 -21.79
C LEU A 835 16.90 -3.06 -20.88
N ASP A 836 15.93 -3.87 -21.34
CA ASP A 836 14.61 -4.06 -20.69
C ASP A 836 14.58 -5.16 -19.62
#